data_AF-A0A317UF45-F1
#
_entry.id   AF-A0A317UF45-F1
#
_cell.length_a   1.000
_cell.length_b   1.000
_cell.length_c   1.000
_cell.angle_alpha   90.00
_cell.angle_beta   90.00
_cell.angle_gamma   90.00
#
_symmetry.space_group_name_H-M   'P 1'
#
loop_
_entity.id
_entity.type
_entity.pdbx_description
1 polymer ?
#
loop_
_entity_poly.entity_id
_entity_poly.type
_entity_poly.pdbx_seq_one_letter_code
_entity_poly.pdbx_strand_id
1 'polypeptide(L)'
;MRNRCMFEKMAAEIALAAAIMAGAAMLPGSGHGPVVRAYAADVNNQNSQNISGGGTRSENGVDKADEADSKEGDAETGAENGEGSDTSEGIYDFKDNKTTGTVTITKKWDDGLTNAEREIPDMYLSTERPSKSMKGYTVTFHGNGLKFADGTDENMVVYNSSGQIVEGSYKEAVGTGVAWYSDMACKNRVMISDDGVPQVELTGDLDLWAKEMTFTLVSGRGFHDKIPNIATEVIFTDEVKPKGKDVIDVDADGDGGVVAWLDDDAGTVMKVSTQIPGVKVQAAIDSGYMFSNRSNLQKIDLKMLDTQKVTDMDYMFYNCSGLTGLDLTPLNTSNVKSMEDMFHDCSGLTSLNLTPLDTQNVTDMYGMFYYCSGLKSLDLTPLDTSKVTDMNSMFYYCSGLKSLDLTPLNTQNVTNMGAMFSGCSGLTSLDLSPLDTQEVTNMGAMLSGCSSLTSLNLSHMDTQNVTDMSQMFDKCYKLTSLDLSPLNTQNVTDMGYMFYGCSGLTSLDLASLDTQKVISMSYMFCDCPRLTSLDLSPLDTQNVTNMSYMFYNCSGLTSLNLTSLDTQKVTYMDYMFSGCSHLTSLDLSSLNTQKVANMNHIFSDCSGLTSLDLSPLDTQNVTNMWSMFANCSGLTSLNLTPLDTQKVTNMSSMFYGCSGLTSLDLTPLDTQKVTSMEGMFYNCSGFTSLDLSALDTQKVTNMSQMFSGCRGLTSLDLTPLDTKNVTDMSYMFNYCRALTSLTTGTAFKFVGTDYRLSGTWQNTAGETFTSGKFPSNVADTYTKIS
;
A
#
# COMPACT_ATOMS: atom_id res chain seq x y z
N MET A 1 -67.31 -28.69 40.29
CA MET A 1 -67.28 -27.24 40.58
C MET A 1 -66.24 -26.58 39.68
N ARG A 2 -66.37 -25.26 39.46
CA ARG A 2 -65.32 -24.24 39.18
C ARG A 2 -63.92 -24.77 38.73
N ASN A 3 -63.49 -24.53 37.48
CA ASN A 3 -62.92 -23.27 36.91
C ASN A 3 -61.38 -23.23 37.06
N ARG A 4 -60.58 -22.55 36.22
CA ARG A 4 -60.60 -21.97 34.85
C ARG A 4 -59.21 -21.27 34.72
N CYS A 5 -58.63 -20.92 33.58
CA CYS A 5 -58.56 -21.48 32.22
C CYS A 5 -57.49 -20.64 31.50
N MET A 6 -56.57 -21.25 30.76
CA MET A 6 -55.90 -20.60 29.62
C MET A 6 -56.38 -21.27 28.32
N PHE A 7 -56.34 -20.52 27.22
CA PHE A 7 -56.80 -20.89 25.87
C PHE A 7 -58.28 -21.23 25.69
N GLU A 8 -59.02 -20.33 25.02
CA GLU A 8 -59.92 -20.70 23.91
C GLU A 8 -59.94 -19.59 22.83
N LYS A 9 -59.68 -20.00 21.57
CA LYS A 9 -60.38 -19.68 20.30
C LYS A 9 -60.69 -18.20 19.93
N MET A 10 -60.38 -17.64 18.76
CA MET A 10 -60.13 -18.13 17.38
C MET A 10 -61.36 -18.57 16.56
N ALA A 11 -61.75 -17.73 15.58
CA ALA A 11 -62.50 -17.99 14.32
C ALA A 11 -63.05 -16.63 13.80
N ALA A 12 -63.12 -16.27 12.51
CA ALA A 12 -62.55 -16.77 11.23
C ALA A 12 -62.43 -15.51 10.29
N GLU A 13 -61.97 -15.48 9.03
CA GLU A 13 -61.80 -16.42 7.90
C GLU A 13 -60.45 -16.05 7.17
N ILE A 14 -59.64 -16.97 6.59
CA ILE A 14 -59.76 -17.63 5.25
C ILE A 14 -59.95 -16.60 4.12
N ALA A 15 -59.12 -16.43 3.07
CA ALA A 15 -57.83 -17.01 2.61
C ALA A 15 -57.07 -15.91 1.78
N LEU A 16 -55.98 -16.07 1.01
CA LEU A 16 -55.30 -17.22 0.35
C LEU A 16 -53.82 -16.86 0.02
N ALA A 17 -52.99 -17.87 -0.27
CA ALA A 17 -51.67 -17.72 -0.94
C ALA A 17 -51.80 -16.96 -2.28
N ALA A 18 -50.95 -15.99 -2.66
CA ALA A 18 -49.49 -16.01 -2.90
C ALA A 18 -49.06 -16.60 -4.28
N ALA A 19 -47.89 -16.13 -4.75
CA ALA A 19 -47.03 -16.65 -5.83
C ALA A 19 -47.09 -16.04 -7.27
N ILE A 20 -45.87 -15.69 -7.73
CA ILE A 20 -45.32 -15.73 -9.11
C ILE A 20 -45.42 -14.47 -10.01
N MET A 21 -44.29 -14.25 -10.72
CA MET A 21 -43.93 -13.16 -11.63
C MET A 21 -44.56 -13.33 -13.03
N ALA A 22 -44.73 -12.22 -13.77
CA ALA A 22 -43.92 -11.93 -14.98
C ALA A 22 -44.49 -10.79 -15.86
N GLY A 23 -43.59 -9.89 -16.30
CA GLY A 23 -43.45 -9.37 -17.67
C GLY A 23 -44.62 -8.76 -18.47
N ALA A 24 -44.41 -7.52 -18.94
CA ALA A 24 -45.01 -6.88 -20.13
C ALA A 24 -46.53 -6.52 -20.09
N ALA A 25 -47.03 -5.51 -20.80
CA ALA A 25 -46.42 -4.29 -21.37
C ALA A 25 -47.52 -3.29 -21.82
N MET A 26 -47.11 -2.08 -22.22
CA MET A 26 -47.86 -1.06 -23.00
C MET A 26 -48.86 -0.14 -22.28
N LEU A 27 -48.78 1.14 -22.68
CA LEU A 27 -49.69 2.28 -22.49
C LEU A 27 -50.74 2.26 -23.65
N PRO A 28 -51.64 3.27 -23.89
CA PRO A 28 -51.82 4.56 -23.20
C PRO A 28 -53.29 5.05 -22.98
N GLY A 29 -53.41 6.17 -22.24
CA GLY A 29 -54.50 7.16 -22.38
C GLY A 29 -55.80 6.89 -21.62
N SER A 30 -56.73 7.85 -21.51
CA SER A 30 -56.60 9.31 -21.70
C SER A 30 -57.83 10.04 -21.13
N GLY A 31 -57.58 11.13 -20.40
CA GLY A 31 -58.48 12.11 -19.75
C GLY A 31 -60.00 12.15 -20.01
N HIS A 32 -60.75 12.65 -19.01
CA HIS A 32 -61.58 13.86 -19.15
C HIS A 32 -62.22 14.32 -17.82
N GLY A 33 -61.99 15.59 -17.44
CA GLY A 33 -63.01 16.45 -16.80
C GLY A 33 -63.82 17.17 -17.91
N PRO A 34 -64.39 18.38 -17.71
CA PRO A 34 -64.29 19.31 -16.57
C PRO A 34 -65.69 19.89 -16.17
N VAL A 35 -65.73 21.08 -15.52
CA VAL A 35 -66.70 22.22 -15.70
C VAL A 35 -66.78 23.06 -14.40
N VAL A 36 -67.09 24.37 -14.42
CA VAL A 36 -66.28 25.55 -14.86
C VAL A 36 -67.07 26.84 -14.56
N ARG A 37 -66.47 27.79 -13.81
CA ARG A 37 -66.75 29.25 -13.70
C ARG A 37 -65.71 29.86 -12.74
N ALA A 38 -64.82 30.81 -13.06
CA ALA A 38 -64.65 31.79 -14.14
C ALA A 38 -65.49 33.08 -14.05
N TYR A 39 -64.79 34.23 -14.10
CA TYR A 39 -65.18 35.51 -14.72
C TYR A 39 -63.91 36.34 -15.05
N ALA A 40 -63.98 37.27 -16.02
CA ALA A 40 -62.81 37.99 -16.57
C ALA A 40 -63.18 39.37 -17.16
N ALA A 41 -62.17 40.27 -17.31
CA ALA A 41 -62.16 41.58 -18.00
C ALA A 41 -60.76 42.25 -17.82
N ASP A 42 -60.21 43.15 -18.66
CA ASP A 42 -60.36 43.36 -20.12
C ASP A 42 -59.22 44.26 -20.70
N VAL A 43 -58.75 43.96 -21.93
CA VAL A 43 -58.47 44.90 -23.07
C VAL A 43 -57.31 45.97 -23.10
N ASN A 44 -56.36 45.73 -24.03
CA ASN A 44 -55.63 46.63 -24.99
C ASN A 44 -54.48 47.65 -24.65
N ASN A 45 -53.50 47.66 -25.59
CA ASN A 45 -52.69 48.78 -26.16
C ASN A 45 -51.58 49.48 -25.33
N GLN A 46 -50.47 50.02 -25.90
CA GLN A 46 -49.91 49.98 -27.28
C GLN A 46 -48.39 50.36 -27.33
N ASN A 47 -47.71 49.96 -28.43
CA ASN A 47 -46.60 50.65 -29.13
C ASN A 47 -45.21 50.96 -28.50
N SER A 48 -44.23 50.17 -28.97
CA SER A 48 -43.03 50.59 -29.76
C SER A 48 -41.84 51.39 -29.16
N GLN A 49 -40.70 50.70 -29.14
CA GLN A 49 -39.35 51.08 -29.65
C GLN A 49 -38.67 52.41 -29.25
N ASN A 50 -37.39 52.29 -28.85
CA ASN A 50 -36.30 52.86 -29.66
C ASN A 50 -34.99 52.03 -29.55
N ILE A 51 -33.99 52.31 -30.39
CA ILE A 51 -32.84 51.41 -30.68
C ILE A 51 -31.47 52.13 -30.55
N SER A 52 -30.39 51.33 -30.41
CA SER A 52 -28.95 51.62 -30.63
C SER A 52 -28.08 51.94 -29.38
N GLY A 53 -26.80 51.52 -29.33
CA GLY A 53 -26.10 50.56 -30.21
C GLY A 53 -24.56 50.58 -30.15
N GLY A 54 -23.92 49.40 -30.24
CA GLY A 54 -22.46 49.20 -30.33
C GLY A 54 -21.69 49.27 -28.99
N GLY A 55 -20.51 48.66 -28.82
CA GLY A 55 -19.78 47.73 -29.71
C GLY A 55 -18.30 47.51 -29.30
N THR A 56 -17.71 46.36 -29.70
CA THR A 56 -16.27 45.96 -29.62
C THR A 56 -15.60 45.93 -28.22
N ARG A 57 -14.88 44.91 -27.69
CA ARG A 57 -14.15 43.67 -28.11
C ARG A 57 -12.66 43.79 -27.73
N SER A 58 -12.04 42.67 -27.32
CA SER A 58 -10.57 42.37 -27.25
C SER A 58 -9.71 43.10 -26.19
N GLU A 59 -8.63 42.53 -25.63
CA GLU A 59 -8.13 41.12 -25.52
C GLU A 59 -6.92 41.06 -24.53
N ASN A 60 -6.62 39.85 -24.01
CA ASN A 60 -5.30 39.30 -23.56
C ASN A 60 -4.34 40.09 -22.63
N GLY A 61 -3.78 39.44 -21.60
CA GLY A 61 -2.68 39.99 -20.78
C GLY A 61 -2.17 39.13 -19.61
N VAL A 62 -1.26 38.19 -19.91
CA VAL A 62 -0.39 37.38 -19.01
C VAL A 62 0.35 38.27 -17.98
N ASP A 63 0.57 37.89 -16.71
CA ASP A 63 1.68 37.00 -16.25
C ASP A 63 1.56 36.48 -14.77
N LYS A 64 2.56 35.70 -14.33
CA LYS A 64 2.69 34.99 -13.03
C LYS A 64 3.06 35.88 -11.82
N ALA A 65 2.72 35.44 -10.60
CA ALA A 65 3.69 34.89 -9.60
C ALA A 65 3.12 34.79 -8.15
N ASP A 66 3.32 33.62 -7.55
CA ASP A 66 3.74 33.26 -6.17
C ASP A 66 3.29 34.06 -4.90
N GLU A 67 2.89 33.27 -3.89
CA GLU A 67 3.01 33.43 -2.42
C GLU A 67 2.87 34.80 -1.71
N ALA A 68 1.90 34.91 -0.77
CA ALA A 68 2.17 35.09 0.68
C ALA A 68 0.87 35.21 1.53
N ASP A 69 0.99 34.95 2.84
CA ASP A 69 -0.06 35.02 3.87
C ASP A 69 -0.82 36.35 3.96
N SER A 70 -2.06 36.28 4.48
CA SER A 70 -2.61 37.32 5.37
C SER A 70 -3.60 36.73 6.38
N LYS A 71 -3.49 37.17 7.64
CA LYS A 71 -4.38 36.83 8.77
C LYS A 71 -5.48 37.89 8.92
N GLU A 72 -6.54 37.56 9.67
CA GLU A 72 -7.41 38.48 10.44
C GLU A 72 -8.18 39.58 9.64
N GLY A 73 -9.45 39.88 9.91
CA GLY A 73 -10.43 39.37 10.88
C GLY A 73 -11.69 40.28 10.86
N ASP A 74 -12.75 39.89 11.59
CA ASP A 74 -13.90 40.73 12.03
C ASP A 74 -14.80 41.43 10.97
N ALA A 75 -16.12 41.64 11.15
CA ALA A 75 -17.13 41.04 12.05
C ALA A 75 -18.57 41.44 11.59
N GLU A 76 -19.60 40.70 12.04
CA GLU A 76 -21.07 41.00 11.99
C GLU A 76 -21.72 41.20 10.59
N THR A 77 -23.04 41.13 10.32
CA THR A 77 -24.33 41.14 11.10
C THR A 77 -25.43 40.31 10.38
N GLY A 78 -26.46 39.82 11.10
CA GLY A 78 -27.80 39.39 10.60
C GLY A 78 -27.89 38.04 9.82
N ALA A 79 -28.78 37.07 10.11
CA ALA A 79 -30.26 37.09 10.27
C ALA A 79 -31.00 37.46 8.95
N GLU A 80 -32.03 36.76 8.44
CA GLU A 80 -32.96 35.71 8.94
C GLU A 80 -33.65 35.03 7.69
N ASN A 81 -34.40 33.91 7.67
CA ASN A 81 -34.81 32.85 8.62
C ASN A 81 -35.36 31.60 7.84
N GLY A 82 -35.48 30.42 8.49
CA GLY A 82 -36.25 29.22 8.05
C GLY A 82 -35.63 28.33 6.94
N GLU A 83 -35.86 27.01 6.86
CA GLU A 83 -36.56 25.98 7.67
C GLU A 83 -35.90 24.60 7.35
N GLY A 84 -35.93 23.51 8.14
CA GLY A 84 -36.43 23.24 9.49
C GLY A 84 -36.75 21.74 9.69
N SER A 85 -36.12 21.04 10.67
CA SER A 85 -36.41 19.62 11.01
C SER A 85 -35.96 19.24 12.44
N ASP A 86 -36.82 18.52 13.18
CA ASP A 86 -36.61 18.22 14.61
C ASP A 86 -35.61 17.09 14.92
N THR A 87 -34.65 17.41 15.79
CA THR A 87 -34.13 16.50 16.83
C THR A 87 -33.96 17.29 18.13
N SER A 88 -34.86 17.12 19.09
CA SER A 88 -34.85 17.91 20.34
C SER A 88 -33.84 17.36 21.34
N GLU A 89 -32.60 17.83 21.27
CA GLU A 89 -31.66 17.71 22.40
C GLU A 89 -32.22 18.46 23.62
N GLY A 90 -32.15 17.82 24.80
CA GLY A 90 -32.69 18.37 26.05
C GLY A 90 -31.82 19.49 26.61
N ILE A 91 -32.02 20.73 26.14
CA ILE A 91 -31.44 21.92 26.76
C ILE A 91 -32.41 22.41 27.85
N TYR A 92 -31.98 22.31 29.12
CA TYR A 92 -32.80 22.68 30.27
C TYR A 92 -32.48 24.11 30.71
N ASP A 93 -33.50 24.96 30.76
CA ASP A 93 -33.39 26.43 30.91
C ASP A 93 -33.74 26.90 32.33
N PHE A 94 -32.73 27.12 33.17
CA PHE A 94 -32.91 27.49 34.57
C PHE A 94 -32.74 29.01 34.77
N LYS A 95 -33.87 29.73 34.86
CA LYS A 95 -33.91 31.20 35.03
C LYS A 95 -34.40 31.63 36.41
N ASP A 96 -33.67 32.53 37.07
CA ASP A 96 -34.21 33.35 38.17
C ASP A 96 -34.66 34.75 37.67
N ASN A 97 -35.58 35.39 38.39
CA ASN A 97 -36.30 36.58 37.95
C ASN A 97 -36.15 37.76 38.92
N LYS A 98 -34.92 38.30 38.98
CA LYS A 98 -34.50 39.61 39.53
C LYS A 98 -35.43 40.30 40.55
N THR A 99 -35.05 40.31 41.82
CA THR A 99 -34.49 41.52 42.50
C THR A 99 -34.37 41.36 44.02
N THR A 100 -33.14 41.50 44.54
CA THR A 100 -32.78 41.95 45.91
C THR A 100 -33.80 41.69 47.04
N GLY A 101 -33.83 40.47 47.58
CA GLY A 101 -34.52 40.17 48.84
C GLY A 101 -34.61 38.67 49.10
N THR A 102 -34.22 38.24 50.30
CA THR A 102 -34.13 36.81 50.68
C THR A 102 -35.46 36.08 50.50
N VAL A 103 -35.43 34.94 49.79
CA VAL A 103 -36.55 34.00 49.66
C VAL A 103 -36.11 32.60 50.06
N THR A 104 -36.94 31.90 50.84
CA THR A 104 -36.82 30.46 51.09
C THR A 104 -37.99 29.77 50.43
N ILE A 105 -37.74 28.76 49.59
CA ILE A 105 -38.79 28.00 48.91
C ILE A 105 -38.93 26.61 49.51
N THR A 106 -40.13 26.28 49.99
CA THR A 106 -40.54 24.89 50.27
C THR A 106 -41.53 24.47 49.19
N LYS A 107 -41.14 23.56 48.29
CA LYS A 107 -41.98 23.15 47.16
C LYS A 107 -43.08 22.19 47.65
N LYS A 108 -44.34 22.62 47.58
CA LYS A 108 -45.52 21.75 47.66
C LYS A 108 -46.12 21.67 46.26
N TRP A 109 -46.35 20.45 45.78
CA TRP A 109 -47.04 20.17 44.53
C TRP A 109 -48.53 19.93 44.81
N ASP A 110 -49.40 20.45 43.96
CA ASP A 110 -50.88 20.36 44.08
C ASP A 110 -51.52 19.86 42.77
N ASP A 111 -50.74 19.09 42.00
CA ASP A 111 -51.12 18.43 40.73
C ASP A 111 -51.41 16.93 40.92
N GLY A 112 -51.09 16.36 42.09
CA GLY A 112 -51.35 14.97 42.45
C GLY A 112 -50.33 13.95 41.91
N LEU A 113 -49.33 14.39 41.15
CA LEU A 113 -48.28 13.53 40.59
C LEU A 113 -47.21 13.18 41.64
N THR A 114 -46.68 11.97 41.56
CA THR A 114 -45.61 11.48 42.43
C THR A 114 -44.22 11.83 41.87
N ASN A 115 -43.18 11.78 42.71
CA ASN A 115 -41.81 12.06 42.29
C ASN A 115 -41.23 11.02 41.30
N ALA A 116 -41.92 9.91 41.04
CA ALA A 116 -41.53 8.93 40.02
C ALA A 116 -42.06 9.29 38.60
N GLU A 117 -42.84 10.36 38.48
CA GLU A 117 -43.53 10.78 37.25
C GLU A 117 -42.99 12.12 36.71
N ARG A 118 -41.73 12.48 37.05
CA ARG A 118 -41.02 13.68 36.57
C ARG A 118 -39.56 13.36 36.28
N GLU A 119 -39.12 13.58 35.04
CA GLU A 119 -37.73 13.42 34.61
C GLU A 119 -37.06 14.79 34.49
N ILE A 120 -35.92 14.96 35.19
CA ILE A 120 -34.95 16.09 35.15
C ILE A 120 -35.50 17.48 35.61
N PRO A 121 -35.07 18.00 36.80
CA PRO A 121 -35.48 19.32 37.34
C PRO A 121 -34.32 20.35 37.45
N ASP A 122 -34.48 21.43 38.23
CA ASP A 122 -33.71 22.69 38.19
C ASP A 122 -32.53 22.85 39.20
N MET A 123 -31.36 23.37 38.76
CA MET A 123 -30.28 23.84 39.67
C MET A 123 -30.11 25.37 39.68
N TYR A 124 -29.70 25.90 40.84
CA TYR A 124 -29.41 27.32 41.08
C TYR A 124 -28.17 27.47 41.99
N LEU A 125 -27.43 28.57 41.80
CA LEU A 125 -26.22 28.92 42.54
C LEU A 125 -26.44 30.18 43.40
N SER A 126 -26.88 30.01 44.66
CA SER A 126 -27.18 31.18 45.50
C SER A 126 -25.92 31.88 46.01
N THR A 127 -25.69 33.15 45.65
CA THR A 127 -24.52 33.92 46.10
C THR A 127 -24.79 34.83 47.31
N GLU A 128 -25.95 34.69 47.98
CA GLU A 128 -26.40 35.63 49.03
C GLU A 128 -25.35 35.76 50.16
N ARG A 129 -24.85 36.99 50.36
CA ARG A 129 -23.88 37.30 51.42
C ARG A 129 -24.54 37.15 52.79
N PRO A 130 -24.19 36.16 53.63
CA PRO A 130 -24.91 35.94 54.88
C PRO A 130 -24.64 37.07 55.85
N SER A 131 -25.71 37.65 56.42
CA SER A 131 -25.64 38.72 57.44
C SER A 131 -24.99 38.30 58.78
N LYS A 132 -24.36 37.11 58.83
CA LYS A 132 -23.65 36.53 59.97
C LYS A 132 -22.31 35.84 59.63
N SER A 133 -21.83 35.85 58.39
CA SER A 133 -20.48 35.37 58.07
C SER A 133 -19.48 36.52 58.06
N MET A 134 -18.45 36.44 58.91
CA MET A 134 -17.32 37.39 58.90
C MET A 134 -16.18 36.97 57.95
N LYS A 135 -16.34 35.86 57.20
CA LYS A 135 -15.27 35.27 56.37
C LYS A 135 -15.48 35.39 54.86
N GLY A 136 -16.72 35.51 54.38
CA GLY A 136 -17.02 35.34 52.96
C GLY A 136 -18.49 35.47 52.59
N TYR A 137 -18.80 35.21 51.32
CA TYR A 137 -20.15 34.93 50.82
C TYR A 137 -20.40 33.42 50.83
N THR A 138 -21.65 32.99 50.91
CA THR A 138 -22.02 31.57 50.84
C THR A 138 -22.53 31.25 49.46
N VAL A 139 -22.23 30.04 49.01
CA VAL A 139 -22.69 29.43 47.77
C VAL A 139 -23.39 28.13 48.14
N THR A 140 -24.67 28.00 47.77
CA THR A 140 -25.43 26.76 47.93
C THR A 140 -25.68 26.13 46.57
N PHE A 141 -25.20 24.90 46.41
CA PHE A 141 -25.46 24.01 45.29
C PHE A 141 -26.60 23.05 45.67
N HIS A 142 -27.65 22.97 44.86
CA HIS A 142 -28.77 22.06 45.10
C HIS A 142 -28.61 20.83 44.19
N GLY A 143 -28.54 19.63 44.78
CA GLY A 143 -28.38 18.35 44.08
C GLY A 143 -29.63 17.90 43.33
N ASN A 144 -30.78 18.52 43.62
CA ASN A 144 -31.89 18.61 42.68
C ASN A 144 -32.41 17.23 42.17
N GLY A 145 -32.86 16.40 43.11
CA GLY A 145 -33.28 15.01 42.84
C GLY A 145 -32.13 14.01 42.83
N LEU A 146 -30.90 14.47 42.51
CA LEU A 146 -29.68 13.72 42.71
C LEU A 146 -29.13 13.94 44.12
N LYS A 147 -28.22 13.05 44.52
CA LYS A 147 -27.55 13.11 45.82
C LYS A 147 -26.10 13.53 45.66
N PHE A 148 -25.63 14.41 46.52
CA PHE A 148 -24.20 14.54 46.77
C PHE A 148 -23.66 13.28 47.47
N ALA A 149 -22.33 13.09 47.50
CA ALA A 149 -21.68 11.86 47.96
C ALA A 149 -22.02 11.39 49.40
N ASP A 150 -22.56 12.27 50.25
CA ASP A 150 -23.04 11.97 51.61
C ASP A 150 -24.58 11.89 51.73
N GLY A 151 -25.30 11.81 50.61
CA GLY A 151 -26.76 11.60 50.55
C GLY A 151 -27.60 12.88 50.72
N THR A 152 -26.97 14.05 50.80
CA THR A 152 -27.70 15.34 50.88
C THR A 152 -28.20 15.78 49.49
N ASP A 153 -29.30 16.54 49.50
CA ASP A 153 -29.85 17.23 48.33
C ASP A 153 -29.29 18.66 48.18
N GLU A 154 -28.41 19.08 49.10
CA GLU A 154 -27.81 20.42 49.17
C GLU A 154 -26.34 20.34 49.62
N ASN A 155 -25.51 21.23 49.08
CA ASN A 155 -24.10 21.39 49.41
C ASN A 155 -23.79 22.89 49.57
N MET A 156 -23.40 23.29 50.77
CA MET A 156 -23.05 24.69 51.08
C MET A 156 -21.54 24.87 51.21
N VAL A 157 -21.04 25.96 50.64
CA VAL A 157 -19.63 26.34 50.57
C VAL A 157 -19.49 27.84 50.84
N VAL A 158 -18.44 28.28 51.52
CA VAL A 158 -18.21 29.71 51.83
C VAL A 158 -16.93 30.17 51.15
N TYR A 159 -17.02 31.21 50.33
CA TYR A 159 -15.93 31.76 49.54
C TYR A 159 -15.51 33.15 50.03
N ASN A 160 -14.21 33.42 50.09
CA ASN A 160 -13.69 34.75 50.43
C ASN A 160 -13.83 35.74 49.25
N SER A 161 -13.52 37.01 49.49
CA SER A 161 -13.58 38.08 48.46
C SER A 161 -12.54 37.96 47.34
N SER A 162 -11.80 36.86 47.28
CA SER A 162 -10.85 36.49 46.22
C SER A 162 -11.19 35.12 45.60
N GLY A 163 -12.42 34.62 45.79
CA GLY A 163 -12.90 33.39 45.15
C GLY A 163 -12.37 32.08 45.74
N GLN A 164 -11.73 32.10 46.92
CA GLN A 164 -11.20 30.90 47.56
C GLN A 164 -12.15 30.36 48.63
N ILE A 165 -12.31 29.05 48.73
CA ILE A 165 -13.10 28.41 49.80
C ILE A 165 -12.42 28.65 51.16
N VAL A 166 -13.22 29.06 52.14
CA VAL A 166 -12.82 29.30 53.54
C VAL A 166 -13.68 28.56 54.57
N GLU A 167 -14.78 27.93 54.16
CA GLU A 167 -15.58 27.00 54.97
C GLU A 167 -16.39 26.06 54.06
N GLY A 168 -16.52 24.79 54.44
CA GLY A 168 -17.11 23.76 53.56
C GLY A 168 -16.18 23.29 52.43
N SER A 169 -16.75 22.58 51.47
CA SER A 169 -16.13 22.15 50.21
C SER A 169 -17.24 21.87 49.19
N TYR A 170 -17.05 22.16 47.91
CA TYR A 170 -18.05 21.74 46.91
C TYR A 170 -18.02 20.22 46.76
N LYS A 171 -19.16 19.67 46.35
CA LYS A 171 -19.38 18.25 46.08
C LYS A 171 -20.02 18.13 44.71
N GLU A 172 -19.57 17.18 43.91
CA GLU A 172 -20.26 16.80 42.69
C GLU A 172 -21.54 16.03 43.02
N ALA A 173 -22.58 16.23 42.22
CA ALA A 173 -23.81 15.42 42.29
C ALA A 173 -23.53 14.04 41.69
N VAL A 174 -23.96 12.98 42.38
CA VAL A 174 -23.62 11.61 42.00
C VAL A 174 -24.61 11.07 40.97
N GLY A 175 -24.10 10.76 39.78
CA GLY A 175 -24.65 9.69 38.92
C GLY A 175 -25.67 10.08 37.85
N THR A 176 -25.39 11.07 37.01
CA THR A 176 -26.19 11.33 35.79
C THR A 176 -25.42 11.51 34.48
N GLY A 177 -24.16 11.94 34.50
CA GLY A 177 -23.48 12.29 33.25
C GLY A 177 -24.02 13.58 32.64
N VAL A 178 -24.06 14.66 33.42
CA VAL A 178 -24.58 15.97 33.01
C VAL A 178 -23.50 17.03 33.22
N ALA A 179 -23.24 17.82 32.19
CA ALA A 179 -22.33 18.96 32.23
C ALA A 179 -23.11 20.26 32.49
N TRP A 180 -22.42 21.20 33.15
CA TRP A 180 -22.94 22.53 33.49
C TRP A 180 -22.33 23.58 32.57
N TYR A 181 -23.14 24.52 32.11
CA TYR A 181 -22.75 25.58 31.20
C TYR A 181 -23.23 26.94 31.71
N SER A 182 -22.49 28.00 31.40
CA SER A 182 -22.82 29.39 31.76
C SER A 182 -23.51 30.16 30.62
N ASP A 183 -24.04 29.47 29.60
CA ASP A 183 -24.86 30.06 28.55
C ASP A 183 -25.91 29.08 27.99
N MET A 184 -27.03 29.63 27.51
CA MET A 184 -28.18 28.87 27.00
C MET A 184 -27.88 28.05 25.73
N ALA A 185 -26.82 28.36 24.98
CA ALA A 185 -26.40 27.57 23.82
C ALA A 185 -25.41 26.45 24.19
N CYS A 186 -25.14 26.25 25.50
CA CYS A 186 -24.25 25.23 26.05
C CYS A 186 -22.85 25.24 25.41
N LYS A 187 -22.25 26.43 25.26
CA LYS A 187 -20.92 26.60 24.64
C LYS A 187 -19.80 26.82 25.65
N ASN A 188 -20.11 27.41 26.80
CA ASN A 188 -19.15 27.76 27.84
C ASN A 188 -19.33 26.80 29.03
N ARG A 189 -18.62 25.66 29.00
CA ARG A 189 -18.65 24.66 30.08
C ARG A 189 -18.07 25.24 31.38
N VAL A 190 -18.81 25.07 32.48
CA VAL A 190 -18.35 25.39 33.83
C VAL A 190 -17.42 24.27 34.30
N MET A 191 -16.12 24.46 34.03
CA MET A 191 -15.07 23.52 34.45
C MET A 191 -15.01 23.42 35.97
N ILE A 192 -14.88 22.20 36.50
CA ILE A 192 -14.59 21.94 37.92
C ILE A 192 -13.10 21.63 38.06
N SER A 193 -12.42 22.25 39.03
CA SER A 193 -11.01 21.96 39.36
C SER A 193 -10.85 20.67 40.19
N ASP A 194 -9.64 20.12 40.24
CA ASP A 194 -9.34 18.89 40.99
C ASP A 194 -9.65 18.98 42.49
N ASP A 195 -9.70 20.15 43.13
CA ASP A 195 -10.14 20.32 44.53
C ASP A 195 -11.68 20.37 44.68
N GLY A 196 -12.41 20.30 43.57
CA GLY A 196 -13.86 20.43 43.50
C GLY A 196 -14.27 21.88 43.64
N VAL A 197 -13.93 22.75 42.67
CA VAL A 197 -14.38 24.15 42.64
C VAL A 197 -14.76 24.57 41.22
N PRO A 198 -15.96 25.12 40.98
CA PRO A 198 -16.32 25.74 39.71
C PRO A 198 -15.37 26.88 39.32
N GLN A 199 -14.68 26.75 38.19
CA GLN A 199 -13.72 27.71 37.63
C GLN A 199 -14.44 28.77 36.79
N VAL A 200 -15.37 29.49 37.40
CA VAL A 200 -16.18 30.56 36.79
C VAL A 200 -16.11 31.82 37.65
N GLU A 201 -16.01 33.00 37.02
CA GLU A 201 -15.85 34.26 37.76
C GLU A 201 -17.19 34.71 38.38
N LEU A 202 -17.37 34.40 39.68
CA LEU A 202 -18.58 34.72 40.45
C LEU A 202 -18.69 36.24 40.74
N THR A 203 -19.04 37.00 39.70
CA THR A 203 -19.24 38.46 39.74
C THR A 203 -20.68 38.89 40.09
N GLY A 204 -21.61 37.95 40.12
CA GLY A 204 -23.03 38.14 40.45
C GLY A 204 -23.76 36.80 40.51
N ASP A 205 -25.10 36.84 40.40
CA ASP A 205 -25.91 35.63 40.23
C ASP A 205 -25.58 34.96 38.89
N LEU A 206 -25.40 33.64 38.89
CA LEU A 206 -25.01 32.85 37.72
C LEU A 206 -26.17 31.96 37.30
N ASP A 207 -26.80 32.29 36.17
CA ASP A 207 -27.66 31.36 35.45
C ASP A 207 -26.81 30.18 34.95
N LEU A 208 -27.35 28.97 35.07
CA LEU A 208 -26.71 27.73 34.64
C LEU A 208 -27.63 26.95 33.71
N TRP A 209 -27.06 26.23 32.76
CA TRP A 209 -27.77 25.31 31.88
C TRP A 209 -27.16 23.92 31.99
N ALA A 210 -28.01 22.90 31.91
CA ALA A 210 -27.61 21.49 31.91
C ALA A 210 -27.72 20.91 30.50
N LYS A 211 -26.70 20.16 30.08
CA LYS A 211 -26.77 19.21 28.97
C LYS A 211 -26.33 17.84 29.47
N GLU A 212 -26.96 16.76 28.99
CA GLU A 212 -26.38 15.43 29.12
C GLU A 212 -25.04 15.39 28.36
N MET A 213 -24.01 14.83 29.01
CA MET A 213 -22.70 14.63 28.41
C MET A 213 -22.76 13.48 27.40
N THR A 214 -22.11 13.64 26.25
CA THR A 214 -21.83 12.50 25.39
C THR A 214 -20.66 11.71 25.96
N PHE A 215 -20.67 10.39 25.75
CA PHE A 215 -19.55 9.53 26.15
C PHE A 215 -18.79 9.05 24.93
N THR A 216 -18.76 9.85 23.86
CA THR A 216 -18.25 9.45 22.55
C THR A 216 -16.82 9.93 22.39
N LEU A 217 -15.92 9.05 21.99
CA LEU A 217 -14.58 9.44 21.55
C LEU A 217 -14.65 10.29 20.28
N VAL A 218 -13.64 11.13 20.07
CA VAL A 218 -13.24 11.58 18.73
C VAL A 218 -13.05 10.37 17.77
N SER A 219 -13.05 10.61 16.46
CA SER A 219 -12.81 9.55 15.46
C SER A 219 -11.51 8.79 15.74
N GLY A 220 -11.39 7.54 15.25
CA GLY A 220 -10.23 6.71 15.53
C GLY A 220 -8.89 7.41 15.21
N ARG A 221 -8.78 8.10 14.07
CA ARG A 221 -7.64 8.97 13.74
C ARG A 221 -7.45 10.12 14.75
N GLY A 222 -8.53 10.79 15.13
CA GLY A 222 -8.50 11.85 16.13
C GLY A 222 -8.04 11.37 17.51
N PHE A 223 -8.32 10.11 17.88
CA PHE A 223 -7.84 9.50 19.12
C PHE A 223 -6.38 9.06 19.01
N HIS A 224 -5.98 8.47 17.89
CA HIS A 224 -4.59 8.15 17.56
C HIS A 224 -3.66 9.34 17.81
N ASP A 225 -4.04 10.55 17.34
CA ASP A 225 -3.26 11.78 17.51
C ASP A 225 -3.09 12.21 18.98
N LYS A 226 -3.90 11.67 19.90
CA LYS A 226 -3.80 11.88 21.36
C LYS A 226 -2.96 10.81 22.07
N ILE A 227 -2.73 9.63 21.47
CA ILE A 227 -1.89 8.57 22.05
C ILE A 227 -0.42 8.95 21.94
N PRO A 228 0.33 9.11 23.05
CA PRO A 228 1.75 9.42 23.00
C PRO A 228 2.57 8.36 22.25
N ASN A 229 3.56 8.80 21.45
CA ASN A 229 4.45 7.87 20.72
C ASN A 229 5.29 6.96 21.65
N ILE A 230 5.41 7.31 22.94
CA ILE A 230 6.11 6.51 23.97
C ILE A 230 5.17 5.57 24.75
N ALA A 231 3.87 5.56 24.45
CA ALA A 231 2.90 4.72 25.15
C ALA A 231 3.21 3.22 24.90
N THR A 232 3.22 2.45 25.99
CA THR A 232 3.32 0.99 26.01
C THR A 232 1.98 0.34 26.37
N GLU A 233 1.09 1.07 27.04
CA GLU A 233 -0.28 0.61 27.35
C GLU A 233 -1.33 1.71 27.07
N VAL A 234 -2.46 1.31 26.50
CA VAL A 234 -3.72 2.09 26.50
C VAL A 234 -4.81 1.29 27.21
N ILE A 235 -5.51 1.90 28.16
CA ILE A 235 -6.46 1.21 29.04
C ILE A 235 -7.77 1.99 29.14
N PHE A 236 -8.86 1.42 28.62
CA PHE A 236 -10.22 1.90 28.87
C PHE A 236 -10.70 1.37 30.22
N THR A 237 -10.98 2.26 31.18
CA THR A 237 -11.15 1.92 32.60
C THR A 237 -12.40 2.54 33.25
N ASP A 238 -12.85 1.94 34.35
CA ASP A 238 -13.87 2.47 35.28
C ASP A 238 -13.28 3.50 36.27
N GLU A 239 -11.96 3.67 36.30
CA GLU A 239 -11.28 4.56 37.25
C GLU A 239 -11.54 6.04 36.94
N VAL A 240 -11.64 6.84 38.00
CA VAL A 240 -11.64 8.31 37.92
C VAL A 240 -10.19 8.81 37.87
N LYS A 241 -9.93 9.81 37.01
CA LYS A 241 -8.62 10.47 36.86
C LYS A 241 -8.09 10.92 38.22
N PRO A 242 -6.84 10.59 38.60
CA PRO A 242 -6.23 11.11 39.81
C PRO A 242 -6.19 12.66 39.84
N LYS A 243 -6.39 13.23 41.02
CA LYS A 243 -6.21 14.68 41.27
C LYS A 243 -4.74 15.04 41.05
N GLY A 244 -4.47 16.10 40.30
CA GLY A 244 -3.11 16.53 39.93
C GLY A 244 -2.52 15.84 38.70
N LYS A 245 -3.26 14.97 38.00
CA LYS A 245 -2.93 14.51 36.65
C LYS A 245 -3.62 15.41 35.62
N ASP A 246 -2.88 15.84 34.60
CA ASP A 246 -3.40 16.62 33.48
C ASP A 246 -4.45 15.85 32.66
N VAL A 247 -5.40 16.58 32.10
CA VAL A 247 -6.43 16.03 31.20
C VAL A 247 -5.93 16.07 29.77
N ILE A 248 -5.96 14.92 29.10
CA ILE A 248 -5.91 14.81 27.65
C ILE A 248 -7.37 14.73 27.17
N ASP A 249 -7.79 15.76 26.45
CA ASP A 249 -9.10 15.79 25.80
C ASP A 249 -9.13 14.80 24.62
N VAL A 250 -10.13 13.91 24.64
CA VAL A 250 -10.37 12.82 23.68
C VAL A 250 -11.86 12.75 23.30
N ASP A 251 -12.64 13.77 23.66
CA ASP A 251 -14.09 13.80 23.65
C ASP A 251 -14.62 14.31 22.31
N ALA A 252 -15.74 13.76 21.81
CA ALA A 252 -16.23 14.05 20.45
C ALA A 252 -16.69 15.51 20.26
N ASP A 253 -17.40 16.07 21.25
CA ASP A 253 -17.92 17.43 21.24
C ASP A 253 -17.33 18.35 22.33
N GLY A 254 -16.43 17.82 23.18
CA GLY A 254 -15.66 18.61 24.14
C GLY A 254 -16.45 18.99 25.40
N ASP A 255 -17.55 18.28 25.69
CA ASP A 255 -18.26 18.40 26.96
C ASP A 255 -17.56 17.70 28.13
N GLY A 256 -16.46 16.99 27.84
CA GLY A 256 -15.58 16.35 28.81
C GLY A 256 -16.20 15.12 29.47
N GLY A 257 -17.21 14.50 28.83
CA GLY A 257 -17.77 13.22 29.21
C GLY A 257 -16.78 12.07 29.04
N VAL A 258 -15.85 12.14 28.07
CA VAL A 258 -14.67 11.24 27.99
C VAL A 258 -13.38 12.01 28.23
N VAL A 259 -12.53 11.54 29.15
CA VAL A 259 -11.18 12.09 29.33
C VAL A 259 -10.12 11.00 29.40
N ALA A 260 -8.89 11.36 29.01
CA ALA A 260 -7.71 10.53 29.16
C ALA A 260 -6.63 11.21 30.03
N TRP A 261 -5.70 10.42 30.56
CA TRP A 261 -4.53 10.90 31.30
C TRP A 261 -3.37 9.91 31.21
N LEU A 262 -2.17 10.38 31.56
CA LEU A 262 -0.98 9.55 31.71
C LEU A 262 -0.86 9.11 33.18
N ASP A 263 -1.01 7.82 33.43
CA ASP A 263 -1.16 7.26 34.78
C ASP A 263 0.17 7.21 35.54
N ASP A 264 1.24 6.85 34.84
CA ASP A 264 2.61 6.78 35.35
C ASP A 264 3.37 8.11 35.16
N ASP A 265 4.59 8.19 35.71
CA ASP A 265 5.45 9.37 35.63
C ASP A 265 6.41 9.37 34.42
N ALA A 266 6.52 8.25 33.69
CA ALA A 266 7.27 8.17 32.43
C ALA A 266 6.39 8.42 31.20
N GLY A 267 5.06 8.47 31.36
CA GLY A 267 4.08 8.75 30.31
C GLY A 267 3.82 7.56 29.39
N THR A 268 4.07 6.33 29.84
CA THR A 268 3.94 5.12 29.02
C THR A 268 2.60 4.40 29.18
N VAL A 269 1.78 4.74 30.18
CA VAL A 269 0.46 4.16 30.44
C VAL A 269 -0.61 5.24 30.29
N MET A 270 -1.36 5.19 29.19
CA MET A 270 -2.51 6.05 28.95
C MET A 270 -3.79 5.37 29.45
N LYS A 271 -4.54 6.04 30.33
CA LYS A 271 -5.88 5.61 30.73
C LYS A 271 -6.93 6.51 30.09
N VAL A 272 -8.10 5.93 29.78
CA VAL A 272 -9.27 6.61 29.22
C VAL A 272 -10.51 6.18 30.00
N SER A 273 -11.35 7.14 30.41
CA SER A 273 -12.53 6.85 31.23
C SER A 273 -13.58 7.95 31.13
N THR A 274 -14.84 7.54 31.26
CA THR A 274 -16.03 8.42 31.37
C THR A 274 -16.12 9.19 32.70
N GLN A 275 -15.20 8.91 33.63
CA GLN A 275 -15.22 9.37 35.03
C GLN A 275 -16.43 8.86 35.86
N ILE A 276 -17.31 8.05 35.27
CA ILE A 276 -18.53 7.54 35.92
C ILE A 276 -18.48 6.01 35.96
N PRO A 277 -18.19 5.39 37.14
CA PRO A 277 -18.06 3.95 37.26
C PRO A 277 -19.28 3.19 36.74
N GLY A 278 -19.05 2.24 35.83
CA GLY A 278 -20.07 1.45 35.13
C GLY A 278 -20.50 2.01 33.77
N VAL A 279 -20.08 3.22 33.38
CA VAL A 279 -20.41 3.81 32.07
C VAL A 279 -19.26 3.59 31.10
N LYS A 280 -19.50 2.84 30.02
CA LYS A 280 -18.53 2.63 28.95
C LYS A 280 -18.28 3.89 28.11
N VAL A 281 -17.04 4.04 27.66
CA VAL A 281 -16.65 4.97 26.61
C VAL A 281 -17.17 4.45 25.28
N GLN A 282 -17.97 5.22 24.56
CA GLN A 282 -18.50 4.87 23.24
C GLN A 282 -17.47 5.22 22.17
N ALA A 283 -17.18 4.26 21.28
CA ALA A 283 -16.32 4.48 20.13
C ALA A 283 -17.06 5.27 19.03
N ALA A 284 -16.32 6.10 18.29
CA ALA A 284 -16.84 6.81 17.13
C ALA A 284 -17.21 5.86 15.99
N ILE A 285 -18.20 6.24 15.16
CA ILE A 285 -18.70 5.42 14.04
C ILE A 285 -17.56 5.05 13.07
N ASP A 286 -16.69 6.02 12.80
CA ASP A 286 -15.32 5.85 12.30
C ASP A 286 -14.38 5.62 13.50
N SER A 287 -13.98 4.36 13.69
CA SER A 287 -12.92 3.96 14.63
C SER A 287 -11.66 3.50 13.89
N GLY A 288 -11.53 3.86 12.61
CA GLY A 288 -10.37 3.51 11.81
C GLY A 288 -9.09 4.14 12.35
N TYR A 289 -7.94 3.51 12.11
CA TYR A 289 -6.60 3.99 12.49
C TYR A 289 -6.36 4.17 14.01
N MET A 290 -7.29 3.77 14.90
CA MET A 290 -7.32 4.13 16.33
C MET A 290 -6.01 3.92 17.11
N PHE A 291 -5.30 2.82 16.86
CA PHE A 291 -4.00 2.52 17.47
C PHE A 291 -2.87 2.47 16.44
N SER A 292 -3.14 2.86 15.19
CA SER A 292 -2.21 2.68 14.07
C SER A 292 -0.82 3.27 14.34
N ASN A 293 0.24 2.64 13.84
CA ASN A 293 1.64 3.07 14.00
C ASN A 293 2.03 3.39 15.46
N ARG A 294 1.50 2.64 16.43
CA ARG A 294 1.93 2.67 17.84
C ARG A 294 2.66 1.38 18.20
N SER A 295 3.74 1.10 17.48
CA SER A 295 4.58 -0.10 17.64
C SER A 295 5.23 -0.28 19.03
N ASN A 296 5.22 0.75 19.88
CA ASN A 296 5.61 0.65 21.29
C ASN A 296 4.54 0.01 22.19
N LEU A 297 3.28 -0.06 21.77
CA LEU A 297 2.20 -0.67 22.55
C LEU A 297 2.43 -2.18 22.70
N GLN A 298 2.43 -2.63 23.95
CA GLN A 298 2.57 -4.03 24.35
C GLN A 298 1.24 -4.62 24.83
N LYS A 299 0.30 -3.76 25.24
CA LYS A 299 -1.04 -4.11 25.72
C LYS A 299 -2.04 -3.01 25.39
N ILE A 300 -3.24 -3.40 24.98
CA ILE A 300 -4.42 -2.53 24.90
C ILE A 300 -5.53 -3.23 25.69
N ASP A 301 -6.15 -2.53 26.63
CA ASP A 301 -7.29 -3.04 27.40
C ASP A 301 -8.57 -2.32 26.95
N LEU A 302 -9.39 -3.05 26.20
CA LEU A 302 -10.60 -2.55 25.54
C LEU A 302 -11.86 -2.71 26.42
N LYS A 303 -11.72 -3.20 27.67
CA LYS A 303 -12.87 -3.65 28.48
C LYS A 303 -13.98 -2.62 28.62
N MET A 304 -13.64 -1.34 28.81
CA MET A 304 -14.61 -0.25 28.97
C MET A 304 -14.89 0.56 27.69
N LEU A 305 -14.41 0.09 26.54
CA LEU A 305 -14.84 0.60 25.23
C LEU A 305 -16.14 -0.09 24.80
N ASP A 306 -17.09 0.66 24.23
CA ASP A 306 -18.28 0.14 23.54
C ASP A 306 -18.18 0.47 22.04
N THR A 307 -18.11 -0.56 21.21
CA THR A 307 -18.04 -0.43 19.75
C THR A 307 -19.35 -0.74 19.03
N GLN A 308 -20.49 -0.88 19.74
CA GLN A 308 -21.76 -1.27 19.12
C GLN A 308 -22.20 -0.35 17.95
N LYS A 309 -21.79 0.92 17.94
CA LYS A 309 -22.10 1.90 16.89
C LYS A 309 -21.08 1.96 15.74
N VAL A 310 -19.95 1.27 15.84
CA VAL A 310 -18.85 1.32 14.88
C VAL A 310 -19.26 0.64 13.57
N THR A 311 -18.97 1.28 12.44
CA THR A 311 -19.16 0.67 11.11
C THR A 311 -17.84 0.45 10.35
N ASP A 312 -16.76 1.05 10.83
CA ASP A 312 -15.43 1.10 10.21
C ASP A 312 -14.36 0.84 11.29
N MET A 313 -13.52 -0.17 11.06
CA MET A 313 -12.37 -0.53 11.89
C MET A 313 -11.08 -0.64 11.05
N ASP A 314 -11.02 0.08 9.93
CA ASP A 314 -9.93 -0.04 8.98
C ASP A 314 -8.64 0.50 9.60
N TYR A 315 -7.52 -0.19 9.41
CA TYR A 315 -6.22 0.15 10.01
C TYR A 315 -6.20 0.21 11.55
N MET A 316 -7.22 -0.29 12.27
CA MET A 316 -7.40 -0.04 13.72
C MET A 316 -6.17 -0.40 14.57
N PHE A 317 -5.48 -1.50 14.27
CA PHE A 317 -4.24 -1.92 14.94
C PHE A 317 -3.03 -1.95 13.99
N TYR A 318 -3.08 -1.26 12.84
CA TYR A 318 -1.99 -1.21 11.86
C TYR A 318 -0.63 -0.88 12.51
N ASN A 319 0.44 -1.64 12.22
CA ASN A 319 1.78 -1.47 12.78
C ASN A 319 1.80 -1.35 14.32
N CYS A 320 0.98 -2.16 15.00
CA CYS A 320 1.08 -2.40 16.44
C CYS A 320 2.05 -3.56 16.74
N SER A 321 3.23 -3.53 16.12
CA SER A 321 4.23 -4.61 16.12
C SER A 321 4.80 -4.98 17.51
N GLY A 322 4.58 -4.15 18.54
CA GLY A 322 4.89 -4.46 19.94
C GLY A 322 3.88 -5.35 20.67
N LEU A 323 2.66 -5.51 20.15
CA LEU A 323 1.63 -6.33 20.78
C LEU A 323 2.01 -7.81 20.67
N THR A 324 2.11 -8.51 21.80
CA THR A 324 2.41 -9.96 21.82
C THR A 324 1.15 -10.84 21.94
N GLY A 325 0.04 -10.22 22.37
CA GLY A 325 -1.33 -10.74 22.37
C GLY A 325 -2.32 -9.58 22.49
N LEU A 326 -3.56 -9.79 22.07
CA LEU A 326 -4.64 -8.79 22.09
C LEU A 326 -5.97 -9.49 22.46
N ASP A 327 -6.74 -8.88 23.37
CA ASP A 327 -8.05 -9.39 23.78
C ASP A 327 -9.17 -8.65 23.04
N LEU A 328 -9.80 -9.34 22.09
CA LEU A 328 -10.90 -8.81 21.30
C LEU A 328 -12.27 -9.02 21.97
N THR A 329 -12.36 -9.71 23.12
CA THR A 329 -13.65 -10.02 23.78
C THR A 329 -14.52 -8.82 24.18
N PRO A 330 -13.99 -7.60 24.39
CA PRO A 330 -14.84 -6.42 24.64
C PRO A 330 -15.50 -5.82 23.40
N LEU A 331 -15.03 -6.16 22.19
CA LEU A 331 -15.50 -5.58 20.94
C LEU A 331 -16.84 -6.19 20.51
N ASN A 332 -17.76 -5.31 20.09
CA ASN A 332 -18.93 -5.68 19.31
C ASN A 332 -18.72 -5.18 17.88
N THR A 333 -18.60 -6.09 16.92
CA THR A 333 -18.35 -5.77 15.49
C THR A 333 -19.57 -5.98 14.59
N SER A 334 -20.75 -6.28 15.14
CA SER A 334 -21.95 -6.68 14.37
C SER A 334 -22.44 -5.65 13.33
N ASN A 335 -22.04 -4.37 13.47
CA ASN A 335 -22.34 -3.30 12.51
C ASN A 335 -21.17 -2.90 11.60
N VAL A 336 -19.99 -3.52 11.77
CA VAL A 336 -18.77 -3.26 10.99
C VAL A 336 -18.91 -3.80 9.57
N LYS A 337 -18.44 -3.03 8.59
CA LYS A 337 -18.53 -3.32 7.15
C LYS A 337 -17.18 -3.51 6.47
N SER A 338 -16.12 -2.97 7.08
CA SER A 338 -14.77 -2.97 6.55
C SER A 338 -13.81 -3.31 7.69
N MET A 339 -12.81 -4.13 7.38
CA MET A 339 -11.69 -4.49 8.25
C MET A 339 -10.36 -4.44 7.47
N GLU A 340 -10.24 -3.49 6.54
CA GLU A 340 -9.05 -3.24 5.72
C GLU A 340 -7.83 -3.05 6.62
N ASP A 341 -6.77 -3.82 6.40
CA ASP A 341 -5.49 -3.72 7.12
C ASP A 341 -5.60 -3.75 8.67
N MET A 342 -6.72 -4.29 9.23
CA MET A 342 -7.08 -4.13 10.65
C MET A 342 -5.98 -4.58 11.63
N PHE A 343 -5.23 -5.64 11.29
CA PHE A 343 -4.08 -6.14 12.06
C PHE A 343 -2.76 -6.09 11.28
N HIS A 344 -2.68 -5.32 10.19
CA HIS A 344 -1.46 -5.16 9.36
C HIS A 344 -0.24 -4.84 10.22
N ASP A 345 0.90 -5.50 9.99
CA ASP A 345 2.14 -5.43 10.77
C ASP A 345 1.94 -5.45 12.31
N CYS A 346 0.98 -6.23 12.78
CA CYS A 346 0.98 -6.74 14.16
C CYS A 346 2.00 -7.88 14.33
N SER A 347 3.23 -7.71 13.83
CA SER A 347 4.25 -8.75 13.72
C SER A 347 4.74 -9.34 15.05
N GLY A 348 4.45 -8.69 16.19
CA GLY A 348 4.67 -9.24 17.53
C GLY A 348 3.65 -10.30 17.96
N LEU A 349 2.44 -10.33 17.37
CA LEU A 349 1.37 -11.25 17.77
C LEU A 349 1.78 -12.68 17.42
N THR A 350 1.83 -13.56 18.42
CA THR A 350 2.19 -14.98 18.17
C THR A 350 0.99 -15.91 18.02
N SER A 351 -0.19 -15.42 18.41
CA SER A 351 -1.51 -16.02 18.26
C SER A 351 -2.58 -14.93 18.47
N LEU A 352 -3.71 -15.02 17.77
CA LEU A 352 -4.86 -14.11 17.92
C LEU A 352 -6.14 -14.95 18.01
N ASN A 353 -7.10 -14.55 18.86
CA ASN A 353 -8.38 -15.22 19.02
C ASN A 353 -9.48 -14.41 18.33
N LEU A 354 -9.95 -14.89 17.17
CA LEU A 354 -10.97 -14.21 16.37
C LEU A 354 -12.42 -14.50 16.84
N THR A 355 -12.63 -15.40 17.81
CA THR A 355 -13.98 -15.80 18.31
C THR A 355 -14.91 -14.63 18.68
N PRO A 356 -14.44 -13.48 19.19
CA PRO A 356 -15.30 -12.33 19.48
C PRO A 356 -15.83 -11.56 18.26
N LEU A 357 -15.23 -11.73 17.08
CA LEU A 357 -15.56 -10.95 15.90
C LEU A 357 -16.80 -11.52 15.21
N ASP A 358 -17.89 -10.76 15.23
CA ASP A 358 -18.99 -10.92 14.28
C ASP A 358 -18.63 -10.19 12.99
N THR A 359 -18.35 -10.94 11.92
CA THR A 359 -18.02 -10.40 10.60
C THR A 359 -19.16 -10.52 9.58
N GLN A 360 -20.38 -10.89 10.01
CA GLN A 360 -21.48 -11.20 9.10
C GLN A 360 -21.88 -10.06 8.15
N ASN A 361 -21.42 -8.82 8.39
CA ASN A 361 -21.69 -7.63 7.60
C ASN A 361 -20.44 -7.04 6.90
N VAL A 362 -19.28 -7.67 7.05
CA VAL A 362 -18.02 -7.22 6.45
C VAL A 362 -17.99 -7.58 4.96
N THR A 363 -17.65 -6.62 4.12
CA THR A 363 -17.50 -6.77 2.66
C THR A 363 -16.05 -6.67 2.17
N ASP A 364 -15.16 -6.10 2.99
CA ASP A 364 -13.74 -5.95 2.67
C ASP A 364 -12.84 -6.53 3.77
N MET A 365 -11.85 -7.33 3.36
CA MET A 365 -10.80 -7.90 4.21
C MET A 365 -9.42 -7.77 3.56
N TYR A 366 -9.22 -6.79 2.66
CA TYR A 366 -7.93 -6.43 2.12
C TYR A 366 -6.88 -6.33 3.24
N GLY A 367 -5.76 -7.03 3.08
CA GLY A 367 -4.60 -6.91 3.98
C GLY A 367 -4.85 -7.21 5.48
N MET A 368 -5.98 -7.80 5.86
CA MET A 368 -6.42 -7.90 7.27
C MET A 368 -5.35 -8.43 8.25
N PHE A 369 -4.49 -9.37 7.81
CA PHE A 369 -3.36 -9.91 8.57
C PHE A 369 -2.00 -9.70 7.86
N TYR A 370 -1.90 -8.71 6.97
CA TYR A 370 -0.67 -8.35 6.26
C TYR A 370 0.52 -8.19 7.23
N TYR A 371 1.69 -8.71 6.86
CA TYR A 371 2.94 -8.73 7.64
C TYR A 371 2.84 -9.28 9.08
N CYS A 372 1.80 -10.04 9.44
CA CYS A 372 1.65 -10.73 10.76
C CYS A 372 2.62 -11.91 10.93
N SER A 373 3.91 -11.68 10.69
CA SER A 373 5.00 -12.66 10.66
C SER A 373 5.26 -13.39 11.99
N GLY A 374 4.77 -12.87 13.12
CA GLY A 374 4.82 -13.55 14.42
C GLY A 374 3.82 -14.71 14.58
N LEU A 375 2.70 -14.69 13.85
CA LEU A 375 1.61 -15.68 13.98
C LEU A 375 2.11 -17.05 13.54
N LYS A 376 1.98 -18.05 14.42
CA LYS A 376 2.40 -19.45 14.15
C LYS A 376 1.28 -20.32 13.59
N SER A 377 0.05 -19.92 13.88
CA SER A 377 -1.22 -20.53 13.51
C SER A 377 -2.32 -19.49 13.73
N LEU A 378 -3.36 -19.52 12.91
CA LEU A 378 -4.55 -18.68 13.06
C LEU A 378 -5.80 -19.56 12.86
N ASP A 379 -6.83 -19.35 13.67
CA ASP A 379 -8.10 -20.06 13.56
C ASP A 379 -9.12 -19.14 12.86
N LEU A 380 -9.53 -19.54 11.66
CA LEU A 380 -10.46 -18.78 10.82
C LEU A 380 -11.93 -19.19 11.04
N THR A 381 -12.21 -20.19 11.89
CA THR A 381 -13.59 -20.67 12.14
C THR A 381 -14.61 -19.61 12.63
N PRO A 382 -14.20 -18.49 13.27
CA PRO A 382 -15.14 -17.43 13.63
C PRO A 382 -15.59 -16.51 12.47
N LEU A 383 -14.84 -16.48 11.36
CA LEU A 383 -15.06 -15.50 10.29
C LEU A 383 -16.18 -15.93 9.33
N ASP A 384 -17.32 -15.24 9.38
CA ASP A 384 -18.26 -15.23 8.26
C ASP A 384 -17.71 -14.30 7.17
N THR A 385 -17.20 -14.89 6.07
CA THR A 385 -16.72 -14.14 4.90
C THR A 385 -17.72 -14.14 3.74
N SER A 386 -18.98 -14.57 3.96
CA SER A 386 -19.95 -14.81 2.88
C SER A 386 -20.35 -13.58 2.05
N LYS A 387 -20.02 -12.37 2.52
CA LYS A 387 -20.23 -11.08 1.83
C LYS A 387 -18.93 -10.43 1.33
N VAL A 388 -17.77 -11.02 1.61
CA VAL A 388 -16.46 -10.42 1.27
C VAL A 388 -16.21 -10.51 -0.23
N THR A 389 -15.82 -9.40 -0.85
CA THR A 389 -15.56 -9.30 -2.30
C THR A 389 -14.08 -9.15 -2.66
N ASP A 390 -13.24 -8.74 -1.70
CA ASP A 390 -11.79 -8.61 -1.86
C ASP A 390 -11.06 -9.28 -0.69
N MET A 391 -10.06 -10.11 -1.01
CA MET A 391 -9.15 -10.77 -0.06
C MET A 391 -7.67 -10.58 -0.47
N ASN A 392 -7.39 -9.53 -1.25
CA ASN A 392 -6.05 -9.23 -1.71
C ASN A 392 -5.10 -9.01 -0.53
N SER A 393 -3.92 -9.60 -0.62
CA SER A 393 -2.86 -9.49 0.39
C SER A 393 -3.26 -9.89 1.84
N MET A 394 -4.39 -10.58 2.04
CA MET A 394 -4.99 -10.84 3.37
C MET A 394 -4.01 -11.50 4.36
N PHE A 395 -3.11 -12.38 3.90
CA PHE A 395 -2.06 -13.03 4.70
C PHE A 395 -0.64 -12.70 4.19
N TYR A 396 -0.46 -11.58 3.48
CA TYR A 396 0.83 -11.19 2.89
C TYR A 396 1.96 -11.18 3.95
N TYR A 397 3.13 -11.74 3.65
CA TYR A 397 4.25 -11.95 4.58
C TYR A 397 3.93 -12.54 5.97
N CYS A 398 2.86 -13.34 6.11
CA CYS A 398 2.60 -14.19 7.28
C CYS A 398 3.59 -15.38 7.41
N SER A 399 4.88 -15.08 7.36
CA SER A 399 6.01 -16.03 7.30
C SER A 399 6.17 -16.92 8.55
N GLY A 400 5.51 -16.60 9.66
CA GLY A 400 5.42 -17.46 10.85
C GLY A 400 4.46 -18.65 10.70
N LEU A 401 3.46 -18.55 9.82
CA LEU A 401 2.45 -19.58 9.60
C LEU A 401 3.08 -20.80 8.93
N LYS A 402 2.89 -21.98 9.52
CA LYS A 402 3.39 -23.27 8.98
C LYS A 402 2.35 -24.05 8.20
N SER A 403 1.09 -23.81 8.55
CA SER A 403 -0.12 -24.36 7.96
C SER A 403 -1.26 -23.37 8.26
N LEU A 404 -2.22 -23.27 7.35
CA LEU A 404 -3.44 -22.49 7.52
C LEU A 404 -4.61 -23.35 7.05
N ASP A 405 -5.70 -23.37 7.81
CA ASP A 405 -6.93 -24.09 7.45
C ASP A 405 -7.89 -23.11 6.77
N LEU A 406 -8.17 -23.34 5.49
CA LEU A 406 -9.04 -22.49 4.68
C LEU A 406 -10.50 -22.98 4.67
N THR A 407 -10.82 -24.12 5.31
CA THR A 407 -12.18 -24.67 5.32
C THR A 407 -13.29 -23.77 5.88
N PRO A 408 -13.03 -22.76 6.75
CA PRO A 408 -14.05 -21.81 7.16
C PRO A 408 -14.42 -20.75 6.12
N LEU A 409 -13.52 -20.45 5.16
CA LEU A 409 -13.68 -19.30 4.27
C LEU A 409 -14.73 -19.60 3.19
N ASN A 410 -15.78 -18.81 3.17
CA ASN A 410 -16.70 -18.74 2.03
C ASN A 410 -16.20 -17.66 1.07
N THR A 411 -15.70 -18.07 -0.10
CA THR A 411 -15.13 -17.17 -1.12
C THR A 411 -15.98 -17.04 -2.39
N GLN A 412 -17.23 -17.52 -2.40
CA GLN A 412 -18.12 -17.53 -3.58
C GLN A 412 -18.36 -16.15 -4.23
N ASN A 413 -18.12 -15.06 -3.48
CA ASN A 413 -18.30 -13.67 -3.92
C ASN A 413 -16.97 -12.91 -4.09
N VAL A 414 -15.81 -13.57 -3.86
CA VAL A 414 -14.49 -12.92 -3.90
C VAL A 414 -14.03 -12.78 -5.35
N THR A 415 -13.69 -11.55 -5.75
CA THR A 415 -13.29 -11.21 -7.12
C THR A 415 -11.78 -10.97 -7.27
N ASN A 416 -11.08 -10.76 -6.14
CA ASN A 416 -9.67 -10.44 -6.07
C ASN A 416 -8.99 -11.28 -4.96
N MET A 417 -8.05 -12.14 -5.36
CA MET A 417 -7.18 -12.92 -4.48
C MET A 417 -5.69 -12.61 -4.73
N GLY A 418 -5.41 -11.45 -5.34
CA GLY A 418 -4.04 -11.02 -5.65
C GLY A 418 -3.18 -11.00 -4.39
N ALA A 419 -1.99 -11.57 -4.47
CA ALA A 419 -1.00 -11.68 -3.39
C ALA A 419 -1.52 -12.26 -2.04
N MET A 420 -2.68 -12.92 -2.00
CA MET A 420 -3.38 -13.34 -0.76
C MET A 420 -2.48 -14.11 0.23
N PHE A 421 -1.60 -14.99 -0.25
CA PHE A 421 -0.63 -15.74 0.56
C PHE A 421 0.82 -15.37 0.25
N SER A 422 1.06 -14.29 -0.49
CA SER A 422 2.42 -13.94 -0.91
C SER A 422 3.33 -13.70 0.29
N GLY A 423 4.59 -14.12 0.22
CA GLY A 423 5.55 -14.01 1.32
C GLY A 423 5.33 -14.98 2.49
N CYS A 424 4.33 -15.88 2.44
CA CYS A 424 4.08 -16.94 3.44
C CYS A 424 5.14 -18.07 3.40
N SER A 425 6.41 -17.69 3.50
CA SER A 425 7.60 -18.55 3.42
C SER A 425 7.70 -19.62 4.53
N GLY A 426 6.86 -19.57 5.55
CA GLY A 426 6.71 -20.62 6.57
C GLY A 426 5.85 -21.81 6.14
N LEU A 427 4.92 -21.62 5.19
CA LEU A 427 3.97 -22.65 4.77
C LEU A 427 4.70 -23.79 4.05
N THR A 428 4.64 -25.00 4.61
CA THR A 428 5.18 -26.21 3.96
C THR A 428 4.18 -26.90 3.06
N SER A 429 2.89 -26.64 3.29
CA SER A 429 1.74 -27.17 2.56
C SER A 429 0.56 -26.24 2.74
N LEU A 430 -0.25 -26.06 1.69
CA LEU A 430 -1.51 -25.32 1.71
C LEU A 430 -2.54 -26.12 0.91
N ASP A 431 -3.76 -26.27 1.46
CA ASP A 431 -4.88 -26.90 0.75
C ASP A 431 -5.80 -25.80 0.22
N LEU A 432 -5.88 -25.68 -1.11
CA LEU A 432 -6.71 -24.70 -1.81
C LEU A 432 -8.11 -25.24 -2.14
N SER A 433 -8.39 -26.53 -1.86
CA SER A 433 -9.69 -27.14 -2.19
C SER A 433 -10.94 -26.53 -1.52
N PRO A 434 -10.85 -25.77 -0.40
CA PRO A 434 -12.01 -25.05 0.13
C PRO A 434 -12.34 -23.75 -0.60
N LEU A 435 -11.42 -23.19 -1.38
CA LEU A 435 -11.63 -21.89 -2.05
C LEU A 435 -12.50 -22.09 -3.30
N ASP A 436 -13.69 -21.49 -3.28
CA ASP A 436 -14.41 -21.18 -4.52
C ASP A 436 -13.71 -19.99 -5.20
N THR A 437 -13.35 -20.15 -6.47
CA THR A 437 -12.65 -19.13 -7.26
C THR A 437 -13.42 -18.70 -8.51
N GLN A 438 -14.68 -19.11 -8.68
CA GLN A 438 -15.45 -18.90 -9.91
C GLN A 438 -15.54 -17.43 -10.34
N GLU A 439 -15.75 -16.50 -9.40
CA GLU A 439 -15.85 -15.06 -9.67
C GLU A 439 -14.49 -14.33 -9.60
N VAL A 440 -13.37 -15.04 -9.36
CA VAL A 440 -12.05 -14.42 -9.23
C VAL A 440 -11.50 -13.99 -10.59
N THR A 441 -11.13 -12.72 -10.66
CA THR A 441 -10.52 -12.09 -11.86
C THR A 441 -9.02 -11.85 -11.72
N ASN A 442 -8.52 -11.71 -10.48
CA ASN A 442 -7.12 -11.42 -10.18
C ASN A 442 -6.51 -12.49 -9.24
N MET A 443 -5.48 -13.19 -9.71
CA MET A 443 -4.63 -14.10 -8.92
C MET A 443 -3.13 -13.71 -9.00
N GLY A 444 -2.84 -12.48 -9.43
CA GLY A 444 -1.48 -11.94 -9.54
C GLY A 444 -0.74 -12.06 -8.21
N ALA A 445 0.47 -12.63 -8.25
CA ALA A 445 1.32 -12.92 -7.09
C ALA A 445 0.70 -13.79 -5.96
N MET A 446 -0.47 -14.43 -6.14
CA MET A 446 -1.24 -15.09 -5.07
C MET A 446 -0.41 -15.97 -4.12
N LEU A 447 0.58 -16.71 -4.65
CA LEU A 447 1.48 -17.59 -3.89
C LEU A 447 2.97 -17.18 -4.01
N SER A 448 3.28 -16.01 -4.57
CA SER A 448 4.65 -15.48 -4.71
C SER A 448 5.39 -15.51 -3.36
N GLY A 449 6.61 -16.05 -3.30
CA GLY A 449 7.41 -16.11 -2.07
C GLY A 449 6.98 -17.20 -1.07
N CYS A 450 6.04 -18.08 -1.41
CA CYS A 450 5.70 -19.30 -0.66
C CYS A 450 6.80 -20.39 -0.74
N SER A 451 8.04 -19.95 -0.50
CA SER A 451 9.31 -20.66 -0.68
C SER A 451 9.51 -21.93 0.15
N SER A 452 8.56 -22.30 1.02
CA SER A 452 8.55 -23.58 1.73
C SER A 452 7.62 -24.64 1.18
N LEU A 453 6.71 -24.31 0.25
CA LEU A 453 5.84 -25.29 -0.40
C LEU A 453 6.67 -26.28 -1.23
N THR A 454 6.51 -27.58 -0.97
CA THR A 454 7.16 -28.66 -1.75
C THR A 454 6.28 -29.22 -2.84
N SER A 455 4.96 -29.05 -2.70
CA SER A 455 3.91 -29.52 -3.61
C SER A 455 2.67 -28.67 -3.41
N LEU A 456 1.87 -28.51 -4.47
CA LEU A 456 0.61 -27.80 -4.44
C LEU A 456 -0.41 -28.53 -5.31
N ASN A 457 -1.69 -28.53 -4.93
CA ASN A 457 -2.78 -29.06 -5.74
C ASN A 457 -3.64 -27.90 -6.26
N LEU A 458 -3.86 -27.85 -7.58
CA LEU A 458 -4.68 -26.84 -8.25
C LEU A 458 -6.04 -27.41 -8.72
N SER A 459 -6.34 -28.70 -8.47
CA SER A 459 -7.47 -29.44 -9.08
C SER A 459 -8.89 -28.97 -8.73
N HIS A 460 -9.02 -27.90 -7.94
CA HIS A 460 -10.28 -27.32 -7.49
C HIS A 460 -10.48 -25.86 -7.93
N MET A 461 -9.45 -25.22 -8.50
CA MET A 461 -9.51 -23.82 -8.90
C MET A 461 -10.24 -23.68 -10.25
N ASP A 462 -11.41 -23.05 -10.24
CA ASP A 462 -12.01 -22.51 -11.46
C ASP A 462 -11.35 -21.15 -11.74
N THR A 463 -10.50 -21.09 -12.77
CA THR A 463 -9.81 -19.85 -13.17
C THR A 463 -10.38 -19.22 -14.45
N GLN A 464 -11.56 -19.64 -14.90
CA GLN A 464 -12.07 -19.24 -16.23
C GLN A 464 -12.23 -17.73 -16.43
N ASN A 465 -12.41 -16.97 -15.34
CA ASN A 465 -12.58 -15.51 -15.32
C ASN A 465 -11.29 -14.73 -15.01
N VAL A 466 -10.17 -15.43 -14.73
CA VAL A 466 -8.90 -14.79 -14.34
C VAL A 466 -8.23 -14.12 -15.54
N THR A 467 -7.82 -12.86 -15.37
CA THR A 467 -7.11 -12.06 -16.39
C THR A 467 -5.64 -11.79 -16.03
N ASP A 468 -5.28 -11.88 -14.74
CA ASP A 468 -3.92 -11.71 -14.23
C ASP A 468 -3.45 -12.93 -13.44
N MET A 469 -2.38 -13.56 -13.91
CA MET A 469 -1.61 -14.61 -13.24
C MET A 469 -0.10 -14.27 -13.18
N SER A 470 0.26 -12.99 -13.36
CA SER A 470 1.63 -12.53 -13.22
C SER A 470 2.16 -12.87 -11.83
N GLN A 471 3.44 -13.27 -11.71
CA GLN A 471 4.08 -13.67 -10.45
C GLN A 471 3.38 -14.81 -9.66
N MET A 472 2.37 -15.52 -10.18
CA MET A 472 1.48 -16.39 -9.38
C MET A 472 2.24 -17.40 -8.49
N PHE A 473 3.33 -18.00 -8.99
CA PHE A 473 4.18 -18.95 -8.27
C PHE A 473 5.62 -18.44 -8.06
N ASP A 474 5.87 -17.15 -8.23
CA ASP A 474 7.18 -16.51 -8.06
C ASP A 474 7.90 -16.95 -6.76
N LYS A 475 9.22 -17.17 -6.80
CA LYS A 475 10.09 -17.57 -5.69
C LYS A 475 9.60 -18.79 -4.87
N CYS A 476 8.80 -19.68 -5.47
CA CYS A 476 8.42 -20.97 -4.86
C CYS A 476 9.58 -21.99 -4.91
N TYR A 477 10.73 -21.64 -4.31
CA TYR A 477 12.03 -22.32 -4.41
C TYR A 477 12.03 -23.85 -4.16
N LYS A 478 11.02 -24.41 -3.48
CA LYS A 478 10.95 -25.83 -3.11
C LYS A 478 9.96 -26.66 -3.92
N LEU A 479 9.13 -26.07 -4.78
CA LEU A 479 8.27 -26.83 -5.70
C LEU A 479 9.17 -27.60 -6.69
N THR A 480 9.11 -28.93 -6.71
CA THR A 480 9.88 -29.75 -7.66
C THR A 480 9.14 -30.03 -8.96
N SER A 481 7.81 -29.94 -8.91
CA SER A 481 6.87 -30.19 -9.99
C SER A 481 5.55 -29.47 -9.67
N LEU A 482 4.84 -29.02 -10.68
CA LEU A 482 3.52 -28.40 -10.55
C LEU A 482 2.63 -28.90 -11.71
N ASP A 483 1.38 -29.25 -11.41
CA ASP A 483 0.39 -29.66 -12.40
C ASP A 483 -0.46 -28.45 -12.79
N LEU A 484 -0.30 -27.98 -14.04
CA LEU A 484 -1.04 -26.85 -14.59
C LEU A 484 -2.31 -27.27 -15.33
N SER A 485 -2.61 -28.57 -15.42
CA SER A 485 -3.78 -29.08 -16.16
C SER A 485 -5.16 -28.62 -15.64
N PRO A 486 -5.34 -28.22 -14.37
CA PRO A 486 -6.59 -27.61 -13.90
C PRO A 486 -6.81 -26.16 -14.35
N LEU A 487 -5.74 -25.43 -14.71
CA LEU A 487 -5.83 -23.99 -14.96
C LEU A 487 -6.43 -23.70 -16.35
N ASN A 488 -7.53 -22.95 -16.36
CA ASN A 488 -8.05 -22.31 -17.57
C ASN A 488 -7.46 -20.90 -17.69
N THR A 489 -6.59 -20.68 -18.68
CA THR A 489 -5.91 -19.39 -18.89
C THR A 489 -6.42 -18.60 -20.09
N GLN A 490 -7.55 -19.00 -20.70
CA GLN A 490 -8.10 -18.40 -21.93
C GLN A 490 -8.33 -16.88 -21.87
N ASN A 491 -8.38 -16.28 -20.68
CA ASN A 491 -8.61 -14.86 -20.43
C ASN A 491 -7.38 -14.10 -19.89
N VAL A 492 -6.27 -14.80 -19.62
CA VAL A 492 -5.06 -14.22 -19.02
C VAL A 492 -4.31 -13.35 -20.02
N THR A 493 -3.96 -12.12 -19.63
CA THR A 493 -3.23 -11.16 -20.46
C THR A 493 -1.76 -10.95 -20.05
N ASP A 494 -1.38 -11.30 -18.83
CA ASP A 494 0.01 -11.25 -18.36
C ASP A 494 0.39 -12.54 -17.61
N MET A 495 1.52 -13.13 -18.01
CA MET A 495 2.17 -14.28 -17.36
C MET A 495 3.62 -13.95 -16.97
N GLY A 496 3.96 -12.66 -16.89
CA GLY A 496 5.25 -12.16 -16.47
C GLY A 496 5.61 -12.68 -15.08
N TYR A 497 6.86 -13.13 -14.92
CA TYR A 497 7.40 -13.72 -13.68
C TYR A 497 6.61 -14.92 -13.11
N MET A 498 5.69 -15.55 -13.86
CA MET A 498 4.75 -16.57 -13.31
C MET A 498 5.45 -17.71 -12.57
N PHE A 499 6.64 -18.13 -13.02
CA PHE A 499 7.51 -19.11 -12.36
C PHE A 499 8.91 -18.54 -12.06
N TYR A 500 9.08 -17.22 -11.94
CA TYR A 500 10.38 -16.62 -11.63
C TYR A 500 10.95 -17.19 -10.33
N GLY A 501 12.20 -17.59 -10.32
CA GLY A 501 12.86 -18.14 -9.15
C GLY A 501 12.30 -19.48 -8.69
N CYS A 502 11.56 -20.23 -9.50
CA CYS A 502 11.09 -21.59 -9.18
C CYS A 502 12.22 -22.63 -9.29
N SER A 503 13.34 -22.36 -8.61
CA SER A 503 14.60 -23.11 -8.72
C SER A 503 14.55 -24.56 -8.22
N GLY A 504 13.43 -24.99 -7.64
CA GLY A 504 13.15 -26.38 -7.34
C GLY A 504 12.71 -27.21 -8.54
N LEU A 505 12.04 -26.60 -9.54
CA LEU A 505 11.34 -27.30 -10.62
C LEU A 505 12.32 -28.03 -11.53
N THR A 506 12.09 -29.33 -11.73
CA THR A 506 12.88 -30.17 -12.66
C THR A 506 12.25 -30.31 -14.04
N SER A 507 10.93 -30.15 -14.11
CA SER A 507 10.12 -30.23 -15.33
C SER A 507 8.81 -29.49 -15.12
N LEU A 508 8.24 -28.94 -16.19
CA LEU A 508 6.94 -28.29 -16.19
C LEU A 508 6.22 -28.66 -17.49
N ASP A 509 4.93 -29.01 -17.41
CA ASP A 509 4.08 -29.23 -18.58
C ASP A 509 3.28 -27.96 -18.85
N LEU A 510 3.28 -27.50 -20.10
CA LEU A 510 2.60 -26.27 -20.55
C LEU A 510 1.37 -26.58 -21.43
N ALA A 511 1.04 -27.85 -21.66
CA ALA A 511 0.03 -28.28 -22.63
C ALA A 511 -1.42 -27.82 -22.34
N SER A 512 -1.71 -27.34 -21.13
CA SER A 512 -3.01 -26.77 -20.74
C SER A 512 -3.11 -25.25 -20.90
N LEU A 513 -1.99 -24.54 -21.09
CA LEU A 513 -1.97 -23.08 -21.09
C LEU A 513 -2.43 -22.52 -22.45
N ASP A 514 -3.66 -22.03 -22.51
CA ASP A 514 -4.05 -21.08 -23.56
C ASP A 514 -3.36 -19.74 -23.28
N THR A 515 -2.45 -19.35 -24.17
CA THR A 515 -1.71 -18.08 -24.08
C THR A 515 -2.11 -17.07 -25.16
N GLN A 516 -3.19 -17.31 -25.92
CA GLN A 516 -3.54 -16.49 -27.09
C GLN A 516 -3.72 -15.00 -26.79
N LYS A 517 -4.14 -14.65 -25.57
CA LYS A 517 -4.34 -13.25 -25.12
C LYS A 517 -3.12 -12.65 -24.40
N VAL A 518 -2.06 -13.41 -24.17
CA VAL A 518 -0.91 -12.98 -23.38
C VAL A 518 -0.06 -11.95 -24.13
N ILE A 519 0.22 -10.83 -23.48
CA ILE A 519 0.99 -9.69 -24.00
C ILE A 519 2.42 -9.69 -23.46
N SER A 520 2.64 -10.27 -22.28
CA SER A 520 3.91 -10.33 -21.55
C SER A 520 4.20 -11.74 -21.05
N MET A 521 5.40 -12.24 -21.38
CA MET A 521 6.01 -13.45 -20.83
C MET A 521 7.41 -13.12 -20.24
N SER A 522 7.63 -11.86 -19.88
CA SER A 522 8.93 -11.43 -19.34
C SER A 522 9.25 -12.13 -18.03
N TYR A 523 10.49 -12.55 -17.84
CA TYR A 523 10.94 -13.32 -16.67
C TYR A 523 10.18 -14.65 -16.39
N MET A 524 9.32 -15.15 -17.30
CA MET A 524 8.36 -16.22 -17.00
C MET A 524 8.98 -17.49 -16.38
N PHE A 525 10.18 -17.89 -16.84
CA PHE A 525 10.94 -19.02 -16.30
C PHE A 525 12.31 -18.60 -15.72
N CYS A 526 12.51 -17.30 -15.47
CA CYS A 526 13.76 -16.75 -14.98
C CYS A 526 14.20 -17.41 -13.65
N ASP A 527 15.50 -17.58 -13.41
CA ASP A 527 16.09 -18.26 -12.24
C ASP A 527 15.48 -19.65 -11.94
N CYS A 528 15.21 -20.43 -13.00
CA CYS A 528 14.83 -21.85 -12.93
C CYS A 528 15.98 -22.82 -13.33
N PRO A 529 17.13 -22.85 -12.60
CA PRO A 529 18.34 -23.58 -13.00
C PRO A 529 18.22 -25.12 -13.00
N ARG A 530 17.08 -25.70 -12.61
CA ARG A 530 16.86 -27.16 -12.54
C ARG A 530 15.97 -27.72 -13.64
N LEU A 531 15.32 -26.87 -14.45
CA LEU A 531 14.64 -27.29 -15.66
C LEU A 531 15.69 -27.76 -16.67
N THR A 532 15.67 -29.05 -17.03
CA THR A 532 16.62 -29.62 -18.01
C THR A 532 16.16 -29.49 -19.47
N SER A 533 14.85 -29.35 -19.66
CA SER A 533 14.15 -29.28 -20.94
C SER A 533 12.77 -28.66 -20.70
N LEU A 534 12.25 -27.92 -21.67
CA LEU A 534 10.90 -27.35 -21.64
C LEU A 534 10.30 -27.42 -23.06
N ASP A 535 9.05 -27.83 -23.17
CA ASP A 535 8.33 -27.86 -24.44
C ASP A 535 7.52 -26.57 -24.60
N LEU A 536 7.91 -25.75 -25.58
CA LEU A 536 7.25 -24.48 -25.91
C LEU A 536 6.18 -24.64 -27.00
N SER A 537 5.95 -25.85 -27.52
CA SER A 537 4.98 -26.10 -28.60
C SER A 537 3.50 -25.81 -28.28
N PRO A 538 3.03 -25.81 -27.00
CA PRO A 538 1.68 -25.37 -26.66
C PRO A 538 1.45 -23.86 -26.73
N LEU A 539 2.51 -23.04 -26.66
CA LEU A 539 2.38 -21.59 -26.45
C LEU A 539 2.04 -20.85 -27.74
N ASP A 540 0.84 -20.27 -27.82
CA ASP A 540 0.51 -19.23 -28.80
C ASP A 540 1.10 -17.91 -28.33
N THR A 541 2.20 -17.46 -28.95
CA THR A 541 2.86 -16.19 -28.62
C THR A 541 2.56 -15.06 -29.60
N GLN A 542 1.60 -15.22 -30.52
CA GLN A 542 1.37 -14.26 -31.61
C GLN A 542 1.08 -12.84 -31.13
N ASN A 543 0.59 -12.67 -29.89
CA ASN A 543 0.27 -11.39 -29.27
C ASN A 543 1.32 -10.87 -28.27
N VAL A 544 2.36 -11.65 -27.97
CA VAL A 544 3.40 -11.28 -27.00
C VAL A 544 4.29 -10.17 -27.55
N THR A 545 4.54 -9.17 -26.71
CA THR A 545 5.39 -8.00 -27.02
C THR A 545 6.68 -7.96 -26.19
N ASN A 546 6.71 -8.68 -25.07
CA ASN A 546 7.83 -8.69 -24.13
C ASN A 546 8.19 -10.13 -23.74
N MET A 547 9.41 -10.54 -24.08
CA MET A 547 10.06 -11.80 -23.72
C MET A 547 11.42 -11.56 -23.04
N SER A 548 11.68 -10.35 -22.50
CA SER A 548 12.95 -10.09 -21.83
C SER A 548 13.13 -11.00 -20.60
N TYR A 549 14.36 -11.44 -20.38
CA TYR A 549 14.74 -12.38 -19.30
C TYR A 549 13.95 -13.71 -19.26
N MET A 550 13.18 -14.09 -20.30
CA MET A 550 12.23 -15.22 -20.25
C MET A 550 12.84 -16.54 -19.77
N PHE A 551 14.09 -16.83 -20.16
CA PHE A 551 14.87 -17.99 -19.72
C PHE A 551 16.16 -17.60 -18.98
N TYR A 552 16.23 -16.39 -18.40
CA TYR A 552 17.42 -15.94 -17.67
C TYR A 552 17.79 -16.92 -16.55
N ASN A 553 19.07 -17.26 -16.41
CA ASN A 553 19.60 -18.24 -15.47
C ASN A 553 18.93 -19.64 -15.49
N CYS A 554 18.28 -20.02 -16.59
CA CYS A 554 17.84 -21.40 -16.85
C CYS A 554 19.02 -22.33 -17.17
N SER A 555 20.04 -22.29 -16.33
CA SER A 555 21.35 -22.92 -16.54
C SER A 555 21.28 -24.44 -16.75
N GLY A 556 20.24 -25.11 -16.25
CA GLY A 556 20.01 -26.55 -16.45
C GLY A 556 19.55 -26.96 -17.86
N LEU A 557 19.03 -26.02 -18.68
CA LEU A 557 18.52 -26.33 -20.02
C LEU A 557 19.67 -26.81 -20.92
N THR A 558 19.58 -28.06 -21.40
CA THR A 558 20.57 -28.62 -22.34
C THR A 558 20.19 -28.39 -23.80
N SER A 559 18.90 -28.23 -24.07
CA SER A 559 18.33 -27.92 -25.38
C SER A 559 17.00 -27.19 -25.20
N LEU A 560 16.69 -26.24 -26.08
CA LEU A 560 15.41 -25.52 -26.11
C LEU A 560 14.94 -25.41 -27.56
N ASN A 561 13.68 -25.76 -27.83
CA ASN A 561 13.10 -25.65 -29.16
C ASN A 561 12.29 -24.35 -29.28
N LEU A 562 12.67 -23.47 -30.21
CA LEU A 562 12.02 -22.18 -30.42
C LEU A 562 11.01 -22.17 -31.59
N THR A 563 10.81 -23.28 -32.31
CA THR A 563 10.05 -23.28 -33.58
C THR A 563 8.56 -22.90 -33.47
N SER A 564 7.98 -22.92 -32.28
CA SER A 564 6.59 -22.51 -32.02
C SER A 564 6.43 -21.02 -31.72
N LEU A 565 7.51 -20.32 -31.35
CA LEU A 565 7.42 -18.92 -30.92
C LEU A 565 7.24 -17.99 -32.12
N ASP A 566 6.05 -17.43 -32.29
CA ASP A 566 5.87 -16.21 -33.09
C ASP A 566 6.37 -15.02 -32.28
N THR A 567 7.46 -14.39 -32.74
CA THR A 567 8.01 -13.17 -32.14
C THR A 567 7.77 -11.91 -32.99
N GLN A 568 6.92 -11.95 -34.02
CA GLN A 568 6.68 -10.83 -34.93
C GLN A 568 6.18 -9.56 -34.22
N LYS A 569 5.62 -9.66 -33.01
CA LYS A 569 5.21 -8.50 -32.17
C LYS A 569 6.20 -8.13 -31.05
N VAL A 570 7.25 -8.91 -30.82
CA VAL A 570 8.19 -8.70 -29.71
C VAL A 570 9.09 -7.48 -29.95
N THR A 571 9.12 -6.58 -28.98
CA THR A 571 10.01 -5.40 -28.95
C THR A 571 11.10 -5.50 -27.88
N TYR A 572 10.87 -6.29 -26.83
CA TYR A 572 11.78 -6.51 -25.71
C TYR A 572 12.21 -7.98 -25.64
N MET A 573 13.52 -8.21 -25.80
CA MET A 573 14.15 -9.54 -25.90
C MET A 573 15.55 -9.56 -25.24
N ASP A 574 15.89 -8.51 -24.47
CA ASP A 574 17.14 -8.44 -23.72
C ASP A 574 17.22 -9.54 -22.65
N TYR A 575 18.44 -10.03 -22.40
CA TYR A 575 18.74 -11.14 -21.49
C TYR A 575 17.98 -12.47 -21.73
N MET A 576 17.23 -12.64 -22.84
CA MET A 576 16.26 -13.73 -23.02
C MET A 576 16.80 -15.14 -22.72
N PHE A 577 18.05 -15.44 -23.10
CA PHE A 577 18.70 -16.72 -22.83
C PHE A 577 19.92 -16.61 -21.90
N SER A 578 20.16 -15.46 -21.28
CA SER A 578 21.38 -15.23 -20.49
C SER A 578 21.49 -16.20 -19.31
N GLY A 579 22.66 -16.78 -19.08
CA GLY A 579 22.89 -17.75 -18.02
C GLY A 579 22.42 -19.18 -18.34
N CYS A 580 21.94 -19.46 -19.55
CA CYS A 580 21.63 -20.82 -20.04
C CYS A 580 22.91 -21.63 -20.35
N SER A 581 23.75 -21.80 -19.33
CA SER A 581 25.14 -22.26 -19.45
C SER A 581 25.33 -23.71 -19.93
N HIS A 582 24.30 -24.56 -19.91
CA HIS A 582 24.34 -25.93 -20.46
C HIS A 582 23.73 -26.07 -21.88
N LEU A 583 23.18 -25.01 -22.49
CA LEU A 583 22.76 -25.06 -23.89
C LEU A 583 23.99 -25.24 -24.79
N THR A 584 24.09 -26.38 -25.47
CA THR A 584 25.21 -26.65 -26.40
C THR A 584 25.01 -26.05 -27.80
N SER A 585 23.75 -25.81 -28.16
CA SER A 585 23.30 -25.28 -29.44
C SER A 585 21.91 -24.68 -29.29
N LEU A 586 21.61 -23.61 -30.05
CA LEU A 586 20.29 -22.98 -30.09
C LEU A 586 19.96 -22.63 -31.55
N ASP A 587 18.79 -23.04 -32.03
CA ASP A 587 18.28 -22.70 -33.35
C ASP A 587 17.45 -21.41 -33.25
N LEU A 588 17.87 -20.36 -33.96
CA LEU A 588 17.23 -19.05 -33.94
C LEU A 588 16.27 -18.84 -35.14
N SER A 589 16.07 -19.85 -36.00
CA SER A 589 15.42 -19.69 -37.30
C SER A 589 13.93 -19.26 -37.27
N SER A 590 13.25 -19.39 -36.13
CA SER A 590 11.89 -18.87 -35.92
C SER A 590 11.85 -17.42 -35.41
N LEU A 591 12.95 -16.88 -34.87
CA LEU A 591 12.96 -15.59 -34.20
C LEU A 591 12.93 -14.42 -35.19
N ASN A 592 11.77 -13.80 -35.34
CA ASN A 592 11.66 -12.48 -35.95
C ASN A 592 12.09 -11.40 -34.95
N THR A 593 13.24 -10.78 -35.17
CA THR A 593 13.77 -9.71 -34.31
C THR A 593 13.65 -8.30 -34.88
N GLN A 594 12.93 -8.10 -36.00
CA GLN A 594 12.88 -6.84 -36.75
C GLN A 594 12.49 -5.60 -35.90
N LYS A 595 11.70 -5.80 -34.84
CA LYS A 595 11.21 -4.75 -33.94
C LYS A 595 12.06 -4.57 -32.68
N VAL A 596 13.07 -5.42 -32.45
CA VAL A 596 13.91 -5.41 -31.26
C VAL A 596 14.96 -4.30 -31.39
N ALA A 597 14.88 -3.29 -30.53
CA ALA A 597 15.83 -2.16 -30.52
C ALA A 597 17.02 -2.37 -29.57
N ASN A 598 16.93 -3.37 -28.69
CA ASN A 598 17.88 -3.66 -27.61
C ASN A 598 18.14 -5.17 -27.53
N MET A 599 19.40 -5.59 -27.68
CA MET A 599 19.82 -7.00 -27.58
C MET A 599 20.93 -7.20 -26.54
N ASN A 600 21.01 -6.33 -25.52
CA ASN A 600 22.03 -6.49 -24.50
C ASN A 600 21.86 -7.81 -23.75
N HIS A 601 23.00 -8.45 -23.47
CA HIS A 601 23.11 -9.74 -22.79
C HIS A 601 22.27 -10.89 -23.36
N ILE A 602 21.67 -10.83 -24.56
CA ILE A 602 20.71 -11.87 -25.01
C ILE A 602 21.25 -13.31 -24.97
N PHE A 603 22.56 -13.51 -25.18
CA PHE A 603 23.26 -14.79 -24.98
C PHE A 603 24.36 -14.75 -23.91
N SER A 604 24.36 -13.77 -22.99
CA SER A 604 25.37 -13.66 -21.93
C SER A 604 25.46 -14.94 -21.10
N ASP A 605 26.66 -15.39 -20.73
CA ASP A 605 26.92 -16.53 -19.86
C ASP A 605 26.39 -17.89 -20.39
N CYS A 606 26.04 -17.96 -21.69
CA CYS A 606 25.76 -19.20 -22.42
C CYS A 606 27.04 -19.99 -22.74
N SER A 607 27.83 -20.31 -21.71
CA SER A 607 29.15 -20.91 -21.83
C SER A 607 29.19 -22.27 -22.53
N GLY A 608 28.07 -23.00 -22.61
CA GLY A 608 27.95 -24.28 -23.29
C GLY A 608 27.88 -24.19 -24.82
N LEU A 609 27.51 -23.04 -25.39
CA LEU A 609 27.35 -22.88 -26.84
C LEU A 609 28.72 -23.00 -27.53
N THR A 610 28.89 -24.02 -28.36
CA THR A 610 30.15 -24.23 -29.13
C THR A 610 30.15 -23.47 -30.46
N SER A 611 28.96 -23.23 -31.00
CA SER A 611 28.69 -22.47 -32.22
C SER A 611 27.28 -21.90 -32.18
N LEU A 612 27.06 -20.75 -32.80
CA LEU A 612 25.74 -20.11 -32.94
C LEU A 612 25.62 -19.53 -34.35
N ASP A 613 24.52 -19.80 -35.05
CA ASP A 613 24.22 -19.13 -36.32
C ASP A 613 23.39 -17.88 -36.05
N LEU A 614 23.89 -16.74 -36.53
CA LEU A 614 23.22 -15.44 -36.40
C LEU A 614 22.40 -15.08 -37.65
N SER A 615 22.40 -15.92 -38.70
CA SER A 615 21.69 -15.66 -39.96
C SER A 615 20.18 -15.36 -39.85
N PRO A 616 19.44 -15.82 -38.83
CA PRO A 616 18.04 -15.45 -38.65
C PRO A 616 17.80 -14.05 -38.08
N LEU A 617 18.79 -13.43 -37.44
CA LEU A 617 18.60 -12.21 -36.65
C LEU A 617 18.57 -10.96 -37.53
N ASP A 618 17.38 -10.39 -37.74
CA ASP A 618 17.24 -9.01 -38.24
C ASP A 618 17.65 -8.03 -37.13
N THR A 619 18.87 -7.50 -37.21
CA THR A 619 19.39 -6.50 -36.27
C THR A 619 19.31 -5.07 -36.78
N GLN A 620 18.64 -4.80 -37.92
CA GLN A 620 18.68 -3.48 -38.58
C GLN A 620 18.22 -2.33 -37.69
N ASN A 621 17.40 -2.61 -36.66
CA ASN A 621 16.87 -1.63 -35.71
C ASN A 621 17.56 -1.64 -34.34
N VAL A 622 18.56 -2.51 -34.12
CA VAL A 622 19.27 -2.65 -32.85
C VAL A 622 20.19 -1.44 -32.62
N THR A 623 20.12 -0.89 -31.42
CA THR A 623 20.94 0.26 -30.99
C THR A 623 21.95 -0.12 -29.89
N ASN A 624 21.71 -1.23 -29.19
CA ASN A 624 22.51 -1.66 -28.05
C ASN A 624 22.80 -3.16 -28.14
N MET A 625 24.09 -3.51 -28.17
CA MET A 625 24.61 -4.89 -28.16
C MET A 625 25.56 -5.11 -26.96
N TRP A 626 25.41 -4.33 -25.89
CA TRP A 626 26.19 -4.48 -24.65
C TRP A 626 26.18 -5.93 -24.16
N SER A 627 27.36 -6.53 -24.02
CA SER A 627 27.54 -7.91 -23.53
C SER A 627 26.79 -9.00 -24.31
N MET A 628 26.41 -8.77 -25.58
CA MET A 628 25.54 -9.67 -26.37
C MET A 628 25.95 -11.15 -26.32
N PHE A 629 27.26 -11.43 -26.33
CA PHE A 629 27.86 -12.77 -26.25
C PHE A 629 28.82 -12.91 -25.05
N ALA A 630 28.69 -12.09 -24.00
CA ALA A 630 29.62 -12.14 -22.87
C ALA A 630 29.65 -13.55 -22.22
N ASN A 631 30.81 -13.97 -21.74
CA ASN A 631 31.09 -15.27 -21.10
C ASN A 631 30.69 -16.53 -21.91
N CYS A 632 30.39 -16.41 -23.22
CA CYS A 632 30.24 -17.51 -24.18
C CYS A 632 31.57 -18.22 -24.48
N SER A 633 32.20 -18.73 -23.42
CA SER A 633 33.55 -19.31 -23.42
C SER A 633 33.68 -20.62 -24.22
N GLY A 634 32.56 -21.31 -24.48
CA GLY A 634 32.50 -22.47 -25.37
C GLY A 634 32.61 -22.13 -26.87
N LEU A 635 32.30 -20.90 -27.29
CA LEU A 635 32.31 -20.53 -28.71
C LEU A 635 33.74 -20.58 -29.25
N THR A 636 33.99 -21.49 -30.20
CA THR A 636 35.30 -21.60 -30.87
C THR A 636 35.42 -20.70 -32.10
N SER A 637 34.28 -20.33 -32.68
CA SER A 637 34.13 -19.48 -33.87
C SER A 637 32.75 -18.84 -33.89
N LEU A 638 32.63 -17.60 -34.39
CA LEU A 638 31.36 -16.90 -34.56
C LEU A 638 31.38 -16.11 -35.88
N ASN A 639 30.29 -16.18 -36.66
CA ASN A 639 30.15 -15.45 -37.91
C ASN A 639 29.34 -14.17 -37.69
N LEU A 640 29.98 -13.00 -37.81
CA LEU A 640 29.32 -11.70 -37.60
C LEU A 640 28.65 -11.13 -38.87
N THR A 641 28.83 -11.76 -40.04
CA THR A 641 28.28 -11.30 -41.33
C THR A 641 26.77 -10.99 -41.33
N PRO A 642 25.90 -11.70 -40.58
CA PRO A 642 24.47 -11.38 -40.52
C PRO A 642 24.12 -10.07 -39.79
N LEU A 643 25.00 -9.54 -38.95
CA LEU A 643 24.66 -8.42 -38.05
C LEU A 643 24.75 -7.08 -38.78
N ASP A 644 23.61 -6.47 -39.09
CA ASP A 644 23.56 -5.04 -39.37
C ASP A 644 23.76 -4.26 -38.06
N THR A 645 24.91 -3.60 -37.93
CA THR A 645 25.25 -2.76 -36.77
C THR A 645 25.18 -1.26 -37.07
N GLN A 646 24.68 -0.84 -38.24
CA GLN A 646 24.66 0.57 -38.65
C GLN A 646 23.93 1.52 -37.67
N LYS A 647 23.07 1.01 -36.77
CA LYS A 647 22.38 1.80 -35.73
C LYS A 647 22.95 1.63 -34.32
N VAL A 648 23.91 0.73 -34.12
CA VAL A 648 24.46 0.40 -32.80
C VAL A 648 25.34 1.53 -32.27
N THR A 649 25.08 1.95 -31.03
CA THR A 649 25.85 2.97 -30.31
C THR A 649 26.67 2.38 -29.15
N ASN A 650 26.34 1.19 -28.67
CA ASN A 650 27.03 0.53 -27.56
C ASN A 650 27.42 -0.93 -27.91
N MET A 651 28.73 -1.21 -27.93
CA MET A 651 29.32 -2.55 -28.09
C MET A 651 30.25 -2.90 -26.90
N SER A 652 30.06 -2.24 -25.75
CA SER A 652 30.81 -2.58 -24.54
C SER A 652 30.64 -4.07 -24.20
N SER A 653 31.69 -4.72 -23.72
CA SER A 653 31.70 -6.13 -23.30
C SER A 653 31.16 -7.16 -24.30
N MET A 654 30.94 -6.81 -25.57
CA MET A 654 30.18 -7.62 -26.53
C MET A 654 30.69 -9.07 -26.66
N PHE A 655 32.01 -9.26 -26.53
CA PHE A 655 32.68 -10.56 -26.52
C PHE A 655 33.49 -10.81 -25.22
N TYR A 656 33.19 -10.08 -24.13
CA TYR A 656 33.83 -10.27 -22.82
C TYR A 656 33.85 -11.76 -22.46
N GLY A 657 34.97 -12.32 -22.01
CA GLY A 657 35.05 -13.70 -21.52
C GLY A 657 34.95 -14.79 -22.59
N CYS A 658 34.85 -14.47 -23.89
CA CYS A 658 34.84 -15.41 -25.02
C CYS A 658 36.20 -16.08 -25.25
N SER A 659 36.70 -16.77 -24.22
CA SER A 659 38.04 -17.34 -24.13
C SER A 659 38.29 -18.53 -25.06
N GLY A 660 37.24 -19.15 -25.61
CA GLY A 660 37.31 -20.18 -26.65
C GLY A 660 37.56 -19.62 -28.07
N LEU A 661 37.26 -18.33 -28.32
CA LEU A 661 37.50 -17.72 -29.62
C LEU A 661 39.01 -17.56 -29.85
N THR A 662 39.50 -18.18 -30.92
CA THR A 662 40.92 -18.10 -31.33
C THR A 662 41.17 -17.07 -32.43
N SER A 663 40.13 -16.73 -33.19
CA SER A 663 40.07 -15.65 -34.16
C SER A 663 38.63 -15.13 -34.26
N LEU A 664 38.47 -13.89 -34.73
CA LEU A 664 37.16 -13.29 -35.00
C LEU A 664 37.32 -12.30 -36.16
N ASP A 665 36.43 -12.38 -37.14
CA ASP A 665 36.37 -11.43 -38.26
C ASP A 665 35.49 -10.24 -37.87
N LEU A 666 36.08 -9.05 -37.78
CA LEU A 666 35.39 -7.81 -37.43
C LEU A 666 34.93 -7.01 -38.66
N THR A 667 35.25 -7.43 -39.89
CA THR A 667 34.90 -6.69 -41.11
C THR A 667 33.40 -6.49 -41.36
N PRO A 668 32.47 -7.30 -40.82
CA PRO A 668 31.03 -7.00 -40.90
C PRO A 668 30.54 -5.83 -40.04
N LEU A 669 31.29 -5.43 -39.01
CA LEU A 669 30.81 -4.48 -38.01
C LEU A 669 30.97 -3.01 -38.48
N ASP A 670 29.87 -2.35 -38.84
CA ASP A 670 29.84 -0.89 -38.88
C ASP A 670 29.86 -0.35 -37.45
N THR A 671 30.98 0.27 -37.06
CA THR A 671 31.15 0.90 -35.74
C THR A 671 31.07 2.43 -35.78
N GLN A 672 30.75 3.05 -36.92
CA GLN A 672 30.75 4.52 -37.07
C GLN A 672 29.86 5.28 -36.08
N LYS A 673 28.88 4.61 -35.43
CA LYS A 673 28.01 5.21 -34.39
C LYS A 673 28.33 4.77 -32.96
N VAL A 674 29.28 3.85 -32.78
CA VAL A 674 29.64 3.31 -31.47
C VAL A 674 30.37 4.37 -30.65
N THR A 675 29.89 4.58 -29.42
CA THR A 675 30.46 5.52 -28.45
C THR A 675 31.21 4.82 -27.32
N SER A 676 30.94 3.53 -27.07
CA SER A 676 31.68 2.74 -26.08
C SER A 676 32.04 1.35 -26.60
N MET A 677 33.32 1.00 -26.39
CA MET A 677 33.92 -0.32 -26.60
C MET A 677 34.60 -0.82 -25.29
N GLU A 678 34.15 -0.32 -24.14
CA GLU A 678 34.65 -0.75 -22.82
C GLU A 678 34.63 -2.28 -22.71
N GLY A 679 35.76 -2.88 -22.36
CA GLY A 679 35.87 -4.33 -22.14
C GLY A 679 35.47 -5.22 -23.32
N MET A 680 35.35 -4.70 -24.55
CA MET A 680 34.76 -5.41 -25.71
C MET A 680 35.35 -6.82 -25.95
N PHE A 681 36.65 -7.00 -25.71
CA PHE A 681 37.38 -8.27 -25.81
C PHE A 681 38.05 -8.68 -24.49
N TYR A 682 37.55 -8.21 -23.35
CA TYR A 682 38.10 -8.52 -22.03
C TYR A 682 38.15 -10.03 -21.79
N ASN A 683 39.23 -10.58 -21.21
CA ASN A 683 39.43 -12.01 -20.98
C ASN A 683 39.28 -12.93 -22.23
N CYS A 684 39.34 -12.39 -23.46
CA CYS A 684 39.44 -13.20 -24.69
C CYS A 684 40.83 -13.84 -24.82
N SER A 685 41.13 -14.81 -23.94
CA SER A 685 42.47 -15.39 -23.81
C SER A 685 42.88 -16.29 -24.98
N GLY A 686 41.95 -16.71 -25.84
CA GLY A 686 42.19 -17.55 -27.01
C GLY A 686 42.81 -16.81 -28.21
N PHE A 687 42.59 -15.49 -28.33
CA PHE A 687 43.18 -14.69 -29.41
C PHE A 687 44.71 -14.62 -29.28
N THR A 688 45.42 -14.98 -30.35
CA THR A 688 46.87 -14.76 -30.51
C THR A 688 47.18 -13.45 -31.26
N SER A 689 46.30 -13.07 -32.17
CA SER A 689 46.28 -11.79 -32.91
C SER A 689 44.83 -11.43 -33.23
N LEU A 690 44.52 -10.15 -33.34
CA LEU A 690 43.20 -9.66 -33.77
C LEU A 690 43.40 -8.52 -34.77
N ASP A 691 42.70 -8.57 -35.91
CA ASP A 691 42.69 -7.50 -36.90
C ASP A 691 41.67 -6.44 -36.47
N LEU A 692 42.11 -5.18 -36.38
CA LEU A 692 41.28 -4.04 -35.97
C LEU A 692 40.97 -3.09 -37.14
N SER A 693 41.39 -3.42 -38.37
CA SER A 693 41.28 -2.54 -39.55
C SER A 693 39.84 -2.17 -39.94
N ALA A 694 38.86 -2.93 -39.48
CA ALA A 694 37.44 -2.67 -39.68
C ALA A 694 36.84 -1.59 -38.75
N LEU A 695 37.47 -1.30 -37.60
CA LEU A 695 36.86 -0.50 -36.54
C LEU A 695 37.02 1.00 -36.76
N ASP A 696 35.97 1.69 -37.23
CA ASP A 696 35.87 3.14 -37.05
C ASP A 696 35.63 3.45 -35.56
N THR A 697 36.63 4.04 -34.90
CA THR A 697 36.54 4.46 -33.51
C THR A 697 36.36 5.96 -33.31
N GLN A 698 36.07 6.72 -34.37
CA GLN A 698 36.07 8.19 -34.34
C GLN A 698 35.03 8.79 -33.37
N LYS A 699 33.99 8.03 -33.00
CA LYS A 699 32.98 8.44 -32.01
C LYS A 699 33.14 7.78 -30.64
N VAL A 700 34.11 6.86 -30.48
CA VAL A 700 34.33 6.13 -29.23
C VAL A 700 34.94 7.05 -28.18
N THR A 701 34.29 7.14 -27.02
CA THR A 701 34.75 7.90 -25.85
C THR A 701 35.35 7.00 -24.77
N ASN A 702 34.97 5.72 -24.74
CA ASN A 702 35.43 4.75 -23.74
C ASN A 702 36.03 3.49 -24.41
N MET A 703 37.32 3.27 -24.17
CA MET A 703 38.09 2.07 -24.52
C MET A 703 38.74 1.44 -23.27
N SER A 704 38.25 1.76 -22.08
CA SER A 704 38.77 1.15 -20.85
C SER A 704 38.64 -0.36 -20.90
N GLN A 705 39.62 -1.07 -20.35
CA GLN A 705 39.67 -2.53 -20.27
C GLN A 705 39.56 -3.32 -21.61
N MET A 706 39.55 -2.66 -22.79
CA MET A 706 39.14 -3.26 -24.08
C MET A 706 39.81 -4.59 -24.43
N PHE A 707 41.11 -4.76 -24.13
CA PHE A 707 41.87 -6.01 -24.34
C PHE A 707 42.37 -6.63 -23.02
N SER A 708 41.92 -6.15 -21.86
CA SER A 708 42.42 -6.62 -20.56
C SER A 708 42.12 -8.11 -20.37
N GLY A 709 43.14 -8.91 -20.08
CA GLY A 709 43.01 -10.35 -19.93
C GLY A 709 43.11 -11.15 -21.23
N CYS A 710 43.40 -10.52 -22.39
CA CYS A 710 43.82 -11.20 -23.62
C CYS A 710 45.21 -11.85 -23.45
N ARG A 711 45.27 -12.94 -22.68
CA ARG A 711 46.53 -13.57 -22.23
C ARG A 711 47.33 -14.21 -23.35
N GLY A 712 46.68 -14.67 -24.43
CA GLY A 712 47.31 -15.27 -25.60
C GLY A 712 47.83 -14.26 -26.63
N LEU A 713 47.38 -13.01 -26.58
CA LEU A 713 47.62 -12.00 -27.62
C LEU A 713 49.11 -11.62 -27.68
N THR A 714 49.80 -12.01 -28.75
CA THR A 714 51.25 -11.78 -28.93
C THR A 714 51.57 -10.44 -29.60
N SER A 715 50.70 -9.99 -30.50
CA SER A 715 50.88 -8.76 -31.26
C SER A 715 49.56 -8.08 -31.55
N LEU A 716 49.54 -6.75 -31.57
CA LEU A 716 48.37 -5.97 -31.94
C LEU A 716 48.78 -4.74 -32.77
N ASP A 717 48.01 -4.43 -33.81
CA ASP A 717 48.16 -3.21 -34.60
C ASP A 717 47.04 -2.23 -34.23
N LEU A 718 47.43 -1.07 -33.71
CA LEU A 718 46.56 0.04 -33.31
C LEU A 718 46.55 1.17 -34.35
N THR A 719 47.23 1.03 -35.49
CA THR A 719 47.21 2.04 -36.57
C THR A 719 45.82 2.39 -37.11
N PRO A 720 44.80 1.50 -37.13
CA PRO A 720 43.45 1.86 -37.58
C PRO A 720 42.69 2.77 -36.60
N LEU A 721 43.04 2.73 -35.31
CA LEU A 721 42.23 3.32 -34.26
C LEU A 721 42.50 4.83 -34.10
N ASP A 722 41.48 5.64 -34.40
CA ASP A 722 41.44 7.05 -34.04
C ASP A 722 40.92 7.20 -32.59
N THR A 723 41.75 7.76 -31.71
CA THR A 723 41.39 7.96 -30.29
C THR A 723 41.20 9.43 -29.91
N LYS A 724 40.99 10.34 -30.88
CA LYS A 724 40.81 11.80 -30.63
C LYS A 724 39.72 12.14 -29.62
N ASN A 725 38.64 11.34 -29.59
CA ASN A 725 37.48 11.52 -28.72
C ASN A 725 37.47 10.59 -27.50
N VAL A 726 38.47 9.71 -27.36
CA VAL A 726 38.57 8.80 -26.23
C VAL A 726 38.93 9.58 -24.97
N THR A 727 38.08 9.47 -23.96
CA THR A 727 38.24 10.07 -22.63
C THR A 727 38.74 9.06 -21.60
N ASP A 728 38.45 7.78 -21.77
CA ASP A 728 38.98 6.71 -20.90
C ASP A 728 39.57 5.53 -21.70
N MET A 729 40.74 5.09 -21.24
CA MET A 729 41.55 3.97 -21.75
C MET A 729 42.20 3.19 -20.58
N SER A 730 41.67 3.37 -19.37
CA SER A 730 42.20 2.76 -18.15
C SER A 730 42.19 1.23 -18.26
N TYR A 731 43.24 0.59 -17.78
CA TYR A 731 43.44 -0.87 -17.79
C TYR A 731 43.42 -1.55 -19.18
N MET A 732 43.43 -0.82 -20.31
CA MET A 732 43.26 -1.37 -21.67
C MET A 732 44.10 -2.62 -21.99
N PHE A 733 45.36 -2.70 -21.53
CA PHE A 733 46.27 -3.83 -21.76
C PHE A 733 46.60 -4.63 -20.48
N ASN A 734 45.78 -4.49 -19.43
CA ASN A 734 46.00 -5.16 -18.16
C ASN A 734 46.01 -6.69 -18.34
N TYR A 735 46.98 -7.37 -17.73
CA TYR A 735 47.19 -8.83 -17.88
C TYR A 735 47.39 -9.37 -19.32
N CYS A 736 47.68 -8.54 -20.33
CA CYS A 736 48.14 -8.99 -21.66
C CYS A 736 49.57 -9.54 -21.59
N ARG A 737 49.72 -10.77 -21.08
CA ARG A 737 51.04 -11.33 -20.70
C ARG A 737 51.89 -11.74 -21.90
N ALA A 738 51.29 -12.31 -22.95
CA ALA A 738 52.01 -12.72 -24.16
C ALA A 738 52.38 -11.57 -25.11
N LEU A 739 51.83 -10.36 -24.90
CA LEU A 739 51.97 -9.24 -25.82
C LEU A 739 53.44 -8.77 -25.85
N THR A 740 54.07 -8.89 -27.02
CA THR A 740 55.49 -8.57 -27.28
C THR A 740 55.71 -7.60 -28.43
N SER A 741 54.70 -7.35 -29.28
CA SER A 741 54.75 -6.33 -30.33
C SER A 741 53.50 -5.46 -30.32
N LEU A 742 53.66 -4.16 -30.52
CA LEU A 742 52.58 -3.18 -30.61
C LEU A 742 52.91 -2.14 -31.68
N THR A 743 52.05 -1.97 -32.68
CA THR A 743 52.20 -0.91 -33.70
C THR A 743 51.18 0.20 -33.43
N THR A 744 51.57 1.47 -33.55
CA THR A 744 50.66 2.63 -33.43
C THR A 744 50.68 3.48 -34.69
N GLY A 745 49.59 4.23 -34.92
CA GLY A 745 49.49 5.22 -36.00
C GLY A 745 49.43 6.65 -35.47
N THR A 746 49.49 7.64 -36.36
CA THR A 746 49.41 9.07 -35.98
C THR A 746 48.03 9.47 -35.43
N ALA A 747 46.97 8.72 -35.73
CA ALA A 747 45.65 8.89 -35.11
C ALA A 747 45.56 8.32 -33.68
N PHE A 748 46.47 7.40 -33.32
CA PHE A 748 46.44 6.74 -32.01
C PHE A 748 47.16 7.55 -30.94
N LYS A 749 46.42 7.88 -29.88
CA LYS A 749 46.90 8.49 -28.64
C LYS A 749 46.58 7.57 -27.47
N PHE A 750 47.59 7.31 -26.63
CA PHE A 750 47.37 6.75 -25.30
C PHE A 750 46.67 7.80 -24.41
N VAL A 751 45.53 7.43 -23.83
CA VAL A 751 44.73 8.34 -22.97
C VAL A 751 44.97 8.00 -21.50
N GLY A 752 45.26 9.03 -20.69
CA GLY A 752 45.71 8.86 -19.31
C GLY A 752 47.05 8.13 -19.20
N THR A 753 47.34 7.59 -18.02
CA THR A 753 48.57 6.82 -17.74
C THR A 753 48.31 5.37 -17.34
N ASP A 754 47.06 5.02 -17.01
CA ASP A 754 46.73 3.77 -16.33
C ASP A 754 46.34 2.60 -17.27
N TYR A 755 46.81 2.60 -18.52
CA TYR A 755 46.51 1.57 -19.52
C TYR A 755 47.21 0.21 -19.28
N ARG A 756 47.99 0.07 -18.18
CA ARG A 756 48.60 -1.18 -17.65
C ARG A 756 49.44 -2.02 -18.62
N LEU A 757 50.11 -1.40 -19.59
CA LEU A 757 50.95 -2.10 -20.57
C LEU A 757 52.27 -2.58 -19.94
N SER A 758 52.30 -3.85 -19.53
CA SER A 758 53.39 -4.45 -18.73
C SER A 758 54.75 -4.52 -19.46
N GLY A 759 55.84 -4.35 -18.71
CA GLY A 759 57.22 -4.51 -19.19
C GLY A 759 57.89 -3.22 -19.68
N THR A 760 59.11 -3.36 -20.21
CA THR A 760 59.85 -2.33 -20.94
C THR A 760 59.79 -2.62 -22.43
N TRP A 761 59.53 -1.57 -23.20
CA TRP A 761 59.27 -1.60 -24.63
C TRP A 761 60.25 -0.71 -25.37
N GLN A 762 60.68 -1.10 -26.56
CA GLN A 762 61.65 -0.38 -27.38
C GLN A 762 61.05 -0.07 -28.76
N ASN A 763 61.13 1.18 -29.22
CA ASN A 763 60.65 1.58 -30.54
C ASN A 763 61.70 1.36 -31.65
N THR A 764 61.35 1.64 -32.91
CA THR A 764 62.29 1.45 -34.04
C THR A 764 63.53 2.36 -33.99
N ALA A 765 63.47 3.48 -33.26
CA ALA A 765 64.62 4.34 -32.99
C ALA A 765 65.54 3.83 -31.86
N GLY A 766 65.12 2.80 -31.11
CA GLY A 766 65.88 2.22 -30.00
C GLY A 766 65.60 2.86 -28.63
N GLU A 767 64.67 3.80 -28.54
CA GLU A 767 64.24 4.47 -27.31
C GLU A 767 63.36 3.54 -26.45
N THR A 768 63.42 3.67 -25.12
CA THR A 768 62.75 2.74 -24.20
C THR A 768 61.63 3.36 -23.37
N PHE A 769 60.50 2.65 -23.30
CA PHE A 769 59.24 3.10 -22.71
C PHE A 769 58.70 2.09 -21.68
N THR A 770 57.87 2.59 -20.78
CA THR A 770 57.11 1.81 -19.79
C THR A 770 55.65 2.25 -19.82
N SER A 771 54.73 1.48 -19.20
CA SER A 771 53.35 1.94 -18.98
C SER A 771 53.30 3.37 -18.44
N GLY A 772 52.36 4.15 -18.95
CA GLY A 772 52.19 5.57 -18.61
C GLY A 772 53.18 6.54 -19.28
N LYS A 773 54.10 6.08 -20.15
CA LYS A 773 55.13 6.92 -20.79
C LYS A 773 55.22 6.80 -22.33
N PHE A 774 54.36 6.03 -22.99
CA PHE A 774 54.38 5.94 -24.45
C PHE A 774 54.04 7.30 -25.09
N PRO A 775 54.67 7.65 -26.23
CA PRO A 775 54.34 8.87 -26.95
C PRO A 775 52.94 8.74 -27.58
N SER A 776 52.29 9.88 -27.81
CA SER A 776 50.96 9.95 -28.43
C SER A 776 51.07 10.47 -29.87
N ASN A 777 50.20 9.98 -30.76
CA ASN A 777 50.11 10.42 -32.15
C ASN A 777 51.40 10.20 -32.98
N VAL A 778 52.21 9.20 -32.59
CA VAL A 778 53.42 8.78 -33.30
C VAL A 778 53.16 7.43 -33.99
N ALA A 779 53.55 7.33 -35.27
CA ALA A 779 53.54 6.07 -36.00
C ALA A 779 54.89 5.35 -35.82
N ASP A 780 54.88 4.21 -35.12
CA ASP A 780 56.08 3.43 -34.77
C ASP A 780 55.69 1.98 -34.41
N THR A 781 56.68 1.10 -34.24
CA THR A 781 56.49 -0.27 -33.74
C THR A 781 57.33 -0.49 -32.48
N TYR A 782 56.67 -0.86 -31.39
CA TYR A 782 57.25 -1.09 -30.08
C TYR A 782 57.39 -2.60 -29.84
N THR A 783 58.62 -3.05 -29.57
CA THR A 783 58.92 -4.44 -29.21
C THR A 783 59.24 -4.53 -27.71
N LYS A 784 58.67 -5.52 -27.01
CA LYS A 784 58.94 -5.75 -25.58
C LYS A 784 60.31 -6.40 -25.38
N ILE A 785 61.12 -5.79 -24.52
CA ILE A 785 62.52 -6.22 -24.26
C ILE A 785 62.74 -6.78 -22.85
N SER A 786 61.82 -6.54 -21.91
CA SER A 786 61.81 -7.17 -20.56
C SER A 786 60.41 -7.11 -19.93
#